data_AF-A0A0D6N0P4-F1
#
_entry.id   AF-A0A0D6N0P4-F1
#
_cell.length_a   1.000
_cell.length_b   1.000
_cell.length_c   1.000
_cell.angle_alpha   90.00
_cell.angle_beta   90.00
_cell.angle_gamma   90.00
#
_symmetry.space_group_name_H-M   'P 1'
#
loop_
_entity.id
_entity.type
_entity.pdbx_description
1 polymer ?
#
loop_
_entity_poly.entity_id
_entity_poly.type
_entity_poly.pdbx_seq_one_letter_code
_entity_poly.pdbx_strand_id
1 'polypeptide(L)'
;MPLGIIRSFAFDHFLTPDTLSSEGQLLYLSDNLRLFSLLLTAYGKHDAGNFALPDFSGKVAIGAQPYTATSYTDIGHTTGENATTLTQAQLPPALGGTSQSIDNAQPSLSVNYLIRVKHAPSAGGFMGEVVAFAGLEPTMAGDQFIPAQGQLLKIALFPELFSLLRTTYGGDGVATFALPDLRGRSIIGSSNTVSLGSIVGQKTVSLSDANAPVTDGGQGSSFDNRAPGLALNYIICIDGAPPYSASKGQAVIGEVRAYAGVASTIPQGWVLANGALLSISDHTHLFALLGITYGGDGRSNFALPNLSDTVIAGSGGSQVFGETYGKNSVTLQVSDAACFCKGSLIRTSKGDTPIEDIQIGDVVAVYYDNTINGAVRRVTWVGYSHTVVRSHLPDDQAGYPVRLLKDAIAGGIPYKDMLITPEHCLFLDGQFVPVRMLVNGRSIFFDKSITSYTYYHIETEKHSVIMADGVMTESYLDTGNRSAFRQNGSVVSIGAHRHLSWEEAAAPLNTSRFFVEPLFQKLTSRAETLDHAYQPCEQRLTDNTGLHLVTQTGSILYPIRKENDRTLFIIPTGIETVQIVSRASRPYDTIGPFMDDRRVLGVLVGAVQLFEGHATKTVTLHLNDANLSGWNNVEDGMMRWTNGNALLPLGPRPVNAIAIMALQIHSAGPYLASDAQPDLTALQA
;
A
#
# COMPACT_ATOMS: atom_id res chain seq x y z
N MET A 1 10.26 8.97 -40.89
CA MET A 1 9.86 8.04 -39.82
C MET A 1 8.60 7.30 -40.26
N PRO A 2 8.43 6.02 -39.90
CA PRO A 2 7.23 5.27 -40.27
C PRO A 2 5.99 5.82 -39.55
N LEU A 3 4.86 5.77 -40.25
CA LEU A 3 3.55 6.14 -39.73
C LEU A 3 3.15 5.16 -38.62
N GLY A 4 2.43 5.62 -37.58
CA GLY A 4 1.95 4.76 -36.47
C GLY A 4 2.95 4.51 -35.34
N ILE A 5 4.10 5.20 -35.33
CA ILE A 5 4.94 5.27 -34.12
C ILE A 5 4.23 6.12 -33.05
N ILE A 6 4.25 5.63 -31.82
CA ILE A 6 3.79 6.36 -30.64
C ILE A 6 5.00 7.11 -30.04
N ARG A 7 4.82 8.40 -29.75
CA ARG A 7 5.83 9.28 -29.15
C ARG A 7 5.39 9.71 -27.76
N SER A 8 6.37 9.87 -26.87
CA SER A 8 6.17 10.36 -25.51
C SER A 8 6.87 11.71 -25.37
N PHE A 9 6.20 12.67 -24.74
CA PHE A 9 6.72 14.01 -24.51
C PHE A 9 6.64 14.34 -23.03
N ALA A 10 7.62 15.10 -22.53
CA ALA A 10 7.69 15.52 -21.14
C ALA A 10 6.87 16.79 -20.85
N PHE A 11 6.03 17.24 -21.78
CA PHE A 11 5.10 18.37 -21.66
C PHE A 11 3.71 17.98 -22.17
N ASP A 12 2.69 18.72 -21.74
CA ASP A 12 1.29 18.52 -22.13
C ASP A 12 0.85 19.52 -23.22
N HIS A 13 -0.23 19.20 -23.94
CA HIS A 13 -0.99 20.07 -24.85
C HIS A 13 -0.27 20.64 -26.10
N PHE A 14 0.94 20.18 -26.41
CA PHE A 14 1.62 20.52 -27.66
C PHE A 14 1.70 19.33 -28.60
N LEU A 15 0.85 19.33 -29.63
CA LEU A 15 1.00 18.44 -30.78
C LEU A 15 1.89 19.10 -31.82
N THR A 16 2.82 18.33 -32.39
CA THR A 16 3.53 18.73 -33.61
C THR A 16 2.58 18.63 -34.82
N PRO A 17 2.88 19.29 -35.95
CA PRO A 17 2.07 19.19 -37.17
C PRO A 17 1.88 17.76 -37.71
N ASP A 18 2.74 16.81 -37.30
CA ASP A 18 2.76 15.42 -37.77
C ASP A 18 2.27 14.41 -36.71
N THR A 19 1.81 14.87 -35.54
CA THR A 19 1.40 13.99 -34.43
C THR A 19 -0.06 14.18 -34.05
N LEU A 20 -0.68 13.09 -33.62
CA LEU A 20 -2.04 13.04 -33.08
C LEU A 20 -1.98 12.52 -31.64
N SER A 21 -2.88 12.98 -30.77
CA SER A 21 -3.02 12.42 -29.42
C SER A 21 -3.38 10.93 -29.45
N SER A 22 -2.93 10.17 -28.46
CA SER A 22 -3.23 8.74 -28.33
C SER A 22 -4.22 8.50 -27.19
N GLU A 23 -5.37 9.16 -27.30
CA GLU A 23 -6.47 9.18 -26.31
C GLU A 23 -7.74 8.50 -26.87
N GLY A 24 -7.59 7.53 -27.78
CA GLY A 24 -8.73 6.78 -28.33
C GLY A 24 -9.59 7.53 -29.34
N GLN A 25 -9.14 8.69 -29.82
CA GLN A 25 -9.88 9.52 -30.77
C GLN A 25 -10.21 8.80 -32.08
N LEU A 26 -11.37 9.15 -32.64
CA LEU A 26 -11.87 8.60 -33.90
C LEU A 26 -11.43 9.45 -35.08
N LEU A 27 -10.94 8.78 -36.13
CA LEU A 27 -10.59 9.40 -37.40
C LEU A 27 -11.46 8.87 -38.52
N TYR A 28 -11.81 9.77 -39.45
CA TYR A 28 -12.47 9.40 -40.70
C TYR A 28 -11.51 8.61 -41.59
N LEU A 29 -12.00 7.47 -42.08
CA LEU A 29 -11.26 6.55 -42.94
C LEU A 29 -10.91 7.20 -44.28
N SER A 30 -11.82 8.03 -44.84
CA SER A 30 -11.62 8.72 -46.12
C SER A 30 -10.36 9.58 -46.16
N ASP A 31 -10.03 10.21 -45.03
CA ASP A 31 -8.98 11.20 -44.93
C ASP A 31 -7.65 10.57 -44.48
N ASN A 32 -7.69 9.35 -43.92
CA ASN A 32 -6.57 8.72 -43.24
C ASN A 32 -6.29 7.28 -43.71
N LEU A 33 -6.56 6.97 -44.98
CA LEU A 33 -6.43 5.61 -45.56
C LEU A 33 -5.10 4.91 -45.26
N ARG A 34 -3.98 5.65 -45.27
CA ARG A 34 -2.64 5.10 -44.97
C ARG A 34 -2.49 4.68 -43.51
N LEU A 35 -3.02 5.47 -42.58
CA LEU A 35 -3.00 5.13 -41.17
C LEU A 35 -3.95 3.97 -40.88
N PHE A 36 -5.14 4.00 -41.51
CA PHE A 36 -6.09 2.90 -41.42
C PHE A 36 -5.51 1.58 -41.94
N SER A 37 -4.79 1.57 -43.07
CA SER A 37 -4.16 0.33 -43.58
C SER A 37 -3.14 -0.29 -42.63
N LEU A 38 -2.65 0.48 -41.65
CA LEU A 38 -1.68 0.03 -40.66
C LEU A 38 -2.35 -0.48 -39.37
N LEU A 39 -3.37 0.24 -38.88
CA LEU A 39 -4.04 -0.04 -37.62
C LEU A 39 -5.25 -0.98 -37.79
N LEU A 40 -5.89 -0.95 -38.96
CA LEU A 40 -7.19 -1.55 -39.24
C LEU A 40 -8.19 -1.25 -38.11
N THR A 41 -8.70 -2.28 -37.45
CA THR A 41 -9.63 -2.18 -36.32
C THR A 41 -9.00 -2.64 -35.00
N ALA A 42 -7.67 -2.68 -34.92
CA ALA A 42 -6.94 -3.20 -33.74
C ALA A 42 -7.33 -2.49 -32.45
N TYR A 43 -7.55 -1.17 -32.52
CA TYR A 43 -7.93 -0.33 -31.37
C TYR A 43 -9.43 -0.09 -31.28
N GLY A 44 -10.23 -0.91 -31.96
CA GLY A 44 -11.68 -0.82 -32.01
C GLY A 44 -12.22 -0.16 -33.29
N LYS A 45 -13.50 -0.44 -33.55
CA LYS A 45 -14.30 0.17 -34.62
C LYS A 45 -15.60 0.68 -34.00
N HIS A 46 -15.87 1.97 -34.16
CA HIS A 46 -17.11 2.56 -33.64
C HIS A 46 -18.22 2.67 -34.71
N ASP A 47 -17.90 2.88 -36.01
CA ASP A 47 -18.88 3.02 -37.12
C ASP A 47 -18.34 2.56 -38.48
N ALA A 48 -19.17 2.55 -39.54
CA ALA A 48 -18.80 2.08 -40.89
C ALA A 48 -17.72 2.93 -41.62
N GLY A 49 -17.49 4.17 -41.21
CA GLY A 49 -16.55 5.11 -41.86
C GLY A 49 -15.38 5.59 -41.00
N ASN A 50 -15.26 5.10 -39.77
CA ASN A 50 -14.26 5.59 -38.79
C ASN A 50 -13.42 4.46 -38.21
N PHE A 51 -12.23 4.79 -37.73
CA PHE A 51 -11.38 3.91 -36.93
C PHE A 51 -10.79 4.65 -35.73
N ALA A 52 -10.48 3.92 -34.66
CA ALA A 52 -9.93 4.48 -33.44
C ALA A 52 -8.39 4.46 -33.44
N LEU A 53 -7.79 5.47 -32.82
CA LEU A 53 -6.39 5.46 -32.43
C LEU A 53 -6.18 4.69 -31.11
N PRO A 54 -4.93 4.31 -30.77
CA PRO A 54 -4.61 3.78 -29.44
C PRO A 54 -5.06 4.73 -28.32
N ASP A 55 -5.57 4.15 -27.22
CA ASP A 55 -5.94 4.90 -26.01
C ASP A 55 -5.03 4.54 -24.83
N PHE A 56 -4.05 5.40 -24.57
CA PHE A 56 -3.12 5.26 -23.45
C PHE A 56 -3.56 5.97 -22.18
N SER A 57 -4.76 6.57 -22.13
CA SER A 57 -5.24 7.28 -20.94
C SER A 57 -5.23 6.35 -19.73
N GLY A 58 -4.36 6.62 -18.76
CA GLY A 58 -4.16 5.81 -17.55
C GLY A 58 -3.53 4.43 -17.78
N LYS A 59 -2.93 4.17 -18.96
CA LYS A 59 -2.42 2.84 -19.35
C LYS A 59 -0.94 2.88 -19.73
N VAL A 60 -0.26 1.75 -19.53
CA VAL A 60 1.14 1.52 -19.92
C VAL A 60 1.22 0.75 -21.24
N ALA A 61 2.22 1.03 -22.07
CA ALA A 61 2.48 0.24 -23.26
C ALA A 61 3.16 -1.09 -22.93
N ILE A 62 2.57 -2.21 -23.36
CA ILE A 62 3.13 -3.55 -23.21
C ILE A 62 3.38 -4.18 -24.58
N GLY A 63 4.49 -4.91 -24.75
CA GLY A 63 4.79 -5.52 -26.03
C GLY A 63 3.84 -6.67 -26.35
N ALA A 64 3.28 -6.67 -27.56
CA ALA A 64 2.41 -7.75 -28.02
C ALA A 64 3.15 -9.10 -28.06
N GLN A 65 2.48 -10.17 -27.63
CA GLN A 65 2.99 -11.54 -27.71
C GLN A 65 2.39 -12.25 -28.93
N PRO A 66 3.15 -13.11 -29.64
CA PRO A 66 2.56 -14.00 -30.62
C PRO A 66 1.71 -15.07 -29.93
N TYR A 67 0.40 -15.07 -30.21
CA TYR A 67 -0.58 -16.07 -29.75
C TYR A 67 -0.54 -17.36 -30.60
N THR A 68 -0.83 -18.52 -30.02
CA THR A 68 -0.79 -19.81 -30.73
C THR A 68 -2.15 -20.26 -31.33
N ALA A 69 -2.02 -20.93 -32.47
CA ALA A 69 -2.96 -21.80 -33.22
C ALA A 69 -4.23 -21.23 -33.89
N THR A 70 -4.95 -20.21 -33.39
CA THR A 70 -6.26 -19.85 -34.04
C THR A 70 -6.67 -18.39 -34.18
N SER A 71 -5.93 -17.36 -33.74
CA SER A 71 -6.26 -15.96 -34.08
C SER A 71 -5.10 -14.97 -33.92
N TYR A 72 -5.14 -13.88 -34.70
CA TYR A 72 -4.08 -12.88 -34.87
C TYR A 72 -3.98 -11.88 -33.69
N THR A 73 -2.73 -11.61 -33.28
CA THR A 73 -2.20 -10.42 -32.57
C THR A 73 -3.03 -9.79 -31.43
N ASP A 74 -2.55 -9.85 -30.18
CA ASP A 74 -3.09 -9.10 -29.01
C ASP A 74 -2.96 -7.57 -29.12
N ILE A 75 -2.54 -7.03 -30.27
CA ILE A 75 -2.35 -5.59 -30.48
C ILE A 75 -3.69 -4.87 -30.34
N GLY A 76 -3.69 -3.78 -29.57
CA GLY A 76 -4.89 -3.02 -29.26
C GLY A 76 -5.77 -3.62 -28.16
N HIS A 77 -5.43 -4.81 -27.65
CA HIS A 77 -6.09 -5.36 -26.48
C HIS A 77 -5.63 -4.63 -25.21
N THR A 78 -6.59 -4.28 -24.36
CA THR A 78 -6.34 -3.74 -23.02
C THR A 78 -6.34 -4.87 -22.00
N THR A 79 -5.45 -4.81 -21.02
CA THR A 79 -5.33 -5.80 -19.93
C THR A 79 -5.03 -5.11 -18.62
N GLY A 80 -5.17 -5.84 -17.50
CA GLY A 80 -4.96 -5.31 -16.16
C GLY A 80 -6.14 -4.49 -15.64
N GLU A 81 -6.17 -4.30 -14.33
CA GLU A 81 -7.21 -3.55 -13.62
C GLU A 81 -6.57 -2.50 -12.72
N ASN A 82 -7.29 -1.39 -12.46
CA ASN A 82 -6.82 -0.35 -11.55
C ASN A 82 -6.76 -0.83 -10.08
N ALA A 83 -7.50 -1.88 -9.75
CA ALA A 83 -7.55 -2.49 -8.42
C ALA A 83 -8.01 -3.95 -8.53
N THR A 84 -7.39 -4.84 -7.77
CA THR A 84 -7.77 -6.27 -7.71
C THR A 84 -8.32 -6.59 -6.32
N THR A 85 -9.51 -7.20 -6.26
CA THR A 85 -10.05 -7.73 -5.00
C THR A 85 -9.59 -9.17 -4.82
N LEU A 86 -8.87 -9.44 -3.73
CA LEU A 86 -8.40 -10.78 -3.43
C LEU A 86 -9.57 -11.70 -3.08
N THR A 87 -9.60 -12.87 -3.71
CA THR A 87 -10.49 -13.96 -3.31
C THR A 87 -9.92 -14.69 -2.10
N GLN A 88 -10.76 -15.44 -1.37
CA GLN A 88 -10.31 -16.23 -0.22
C GLN A 88 -9.14 -17.17 -0.58
N ALA A 89 -9.19 -17.82 -1.76
CA ALA A 89 -8.12 -18.72 -2.19
C ALA A 89 -6.77 -18.00 -2.42
N GLN A 90 -6.79 -16.71 -2.76
CA GLN A 90 -5.60 -15.88 -3.00
C GLN A 90 -4.98 -15.29 -1.72
N LEU A 91 -5.70 -15.34 -0.60
CA LEU A 91 -5.17 -14.91 0.69
C LEU A 91 -4.07 -15.88 1.20
N PRO A 92 -3.13 -15.39 2.02
CA PRO A 92 -2.22 -16.24 2.79
C PRO A 92 -2.96 -17.27 3.67
N PRO A 93 -2.38 -18.45 3.95
CA PRO A 93 -2.87 -19.42 4.93
C PRO A 93 -3.18 -18.81 6.31
N ALA A 94 -2.35 -17.89 6.80
CA ALA A 94 -2.58 -17.16 8.04
C ALA A 94 -3.90 -16.36 8.04
N LEU A 95 -4.39 -15.97 6.86
CA LEU A 95 -5.67 -15.28 6.67
C LEU A 95 -6.79 -16.24 6.19
N GLY A 96 -6.58 -17.55 6.27
CA GLY A 96 -7.57 -18.57 5.89
C GLY A 96 -7.65 -18.86 4.39
N GLY A 97 -6.61 -18.49 3.63
CA GLY A 97 -6.51 -18.76 2.19
C GLY A 97 -5.55 -19.89 1.81
N THR A 98 -5.26 -19.99 0.51
CA THR A 98 -4.41 -21.05 -0.06
C THR A 98 -3.22 -20.51 -0.87
N SER A 99 -2.92 -19.21 -0.76
CA SER A 99 -1.86 -18.53 -1.53
C SER A 99 -1.97 -18.73 -3.04
N GLN A 100 -3.17 -18.80 -3.60
CA GLN A 100 -3.35 -18.88 -5.04
C GLN A 100 -2.76 -17.63 -5.71
N SER A 101 -2.15 -17.82 -6.88
CA SER A 101 -1.53 -16.73 -7.64
C SER A 101 -2.56 -15.66 -8.05
N ILE A 102 -2.16 -14.41 -7.92
CA ILE A 102 -2.89 -13.20 -8.31
C ILE A 102 -2.26 -12.66 -9.59
N ASP A 103 -3.07 -12.25 -10.56
CA ASP A 103 -2.57 -11.54 -11.74
C ASP A 103 -2.08 -10.15 -11.33
N ASN A 104 -0.84 -9.83 -11.69
CA ASN A 104 -0.19 -8.56 -11.35
C ASN A 104 -0.15 -7.61 -12.56
N ALA A 105 -1.00 -7.83 -13.56
CA ALA A 105 -1.15 -6.96 -14.70
C ALA A 105 -1.71 -5.58 -14.29
N GLN A 106 -0.91 -4.55 -14.52
CA GLN A 106 -1.34 -3.15 -14.43
C GLN A 106 -2.13 -2.78 -15.71
N PRO A 107 -3.01 -1.75 -15.66
CA PRO A 107 -3.72 -1.25 -16.83
C PRO A 107 -2.75 -0.99 -17.99
N SER A 108 -2.85 -1.81 -19.04
CA SER A 108 -1.88 -1.84 -20.13
C SER A 108 -2.57 -1.95 -21.48
N LEU A 109 -1.99 -1.33 -22.49
CA LEU A 109 -2.38 -1.44 -23.89
C LEU A 109 -1.26 -2.12 -24.69
N SER A 110 -1.62 -3.21 -25.36
CA SER A 110 -0.68 -4.00 -26.16
C SER A 110 -0.31 -3.32 -27.49
N VAL A 111 0.98 -3.17 -27.73
CA VAL A 111 1.56 -2.58 -28.96
C VAL A 111 2.81 -3.34 -29.39
N ASN A 112 3.26 -3.12 -30.63
CA ASN A 112 4.55 -3.66 -31.06
C ASN A 112 5.69 -2.76 -30.57
N TYR A 113 6.76 -3.34 -30.05
CA TYR A 113 8.00 -2.61 -29.83
C TYR A 113 8.99 -2.90 -30.96
N LEU A 114 9.54 -1.84 -31.54
CA LEU A 114 10.51 -1.91 -32.61
C LEU A 114 11.81 -1.24 -32.19
N ILE A 115 12.95 -1.82 -32.57
CA ILE A 115 14.27 -1.21 -32.39
C ILE A 115 14.83 -0.76 -33.73
N ARG A 116 15.38 0.45 -33.76
CA ARG A 116 16.07 0.96 -34.96
C ARG A 116 17.44 0.33 -35.10
N VAL A 117 17.68 -0.31 -36.25
CA VAL A 117 18.93 -1.03 -36.55
C VAL A 117 19.80 -0.37 -37.62
N LYS A 118 19.28 0.67 -38.30
CA LYS A 118 20.02 1.47 -39.29
C LYS A 118 20.04 2.94 -38.88
N HIS A 119 21.16 3.61 -39.11
CA HIS A 119 21.28 5.04 -38.88
C HIS A 119 20.36 5.82 -39.83
N ALA A 120 19.71 6.89 -39.34
CA ALA A 120 18.80 7.73 -40.13
C ALA A 120 19.02 9.22 -39.82
N PRO A 121 20.16 9.79 -40.24
CA PRO A 121 20.62 11.10 -39.77
C PRO A 121 19.70 12.25 -40.22
N SER A 122 18.97 12.09 -41.32
CA SER A 122 18.01 13.09 -41.84
C SER A 122 16.62 13.03 -41.16
N ALA A 123 16.37 12.07 -40.28
CA ALA A 123 15.04 11.80 -39.73
C ALA A 123 15.03 11.73 -38.20
N GLY A 124 15.94 12.47 -37.54
CA GLY A 124 15.94 12.72 -36.08
C GLY A 124 15.96 11.48 -35.19
N GLY A 125 16.19 10.29 -35.77
CA GLY A 125 16.21 9.00 -35.11
C GLY A 125 17.62 8.44 -35.08
N PHE A 126 17.95 7.76 -33.99
CA PHE A 126 19.28 7.23 -33.73
C PHE A 126 19.23 5.70 -33.56
N MET A 127 20.32 5.04 -33.92
CA MET A 127 20.44 3.60 -33.80
C MET A 127 20.30 3.17 -32.33
N GLY A 128 19.58 2.08 -32.07
CA GLY A 128 19.28 1.62 -30.72
C GLY A 128 18.09 2.31 -30.05
N GLU A 129 17.40 3.25 -30.72
CA GLU A 129 16.10 3.74 -30.24
C GLU A 129 15.06 2.63 -30.28
N VAL A 130 14.26 2.53 -29.21
CA VAL A 130 13.14 1.61 -29.11
C VAL A 130 11.85 2.42 -29.08
N VAL A 131 10.91 2.05 -29.96
CA VAL A 131 9.66 2.79 -30.14
C VAL A 131 8.46 1.86 -30.04
N ALA A 132 7.40 2.36 -29.42
CA ALA A 132 6.09 1.74 -29.49
C ALA A 132 5.50 2.00 -30.88
N PHE A 133 4.91 0.97 -31.48
CA PHE A 133 4.35 0.96 -32.81
C PHE A 133 2.95 0.39 -32.78
N ALA A 134 2.00 1.20 -33.22
CA ALA A 134 0.59 0.87 -33.19
C ALA A 134 0.17 -0.13 -34.29
N GLY A 135 0.98 -0.26 -35.34
CA GLY A 135 0.63 -1.08 -36.49
C GLY A 135 0.65 -2.57 -36.23
N LEU A 136 -0.23 -3.29 -36.91
CA LEU A 136 -0.38 -4.74 -36.79
C LEU A 136 0.87 -5.49 -37.26
N GLU A 137 1.42 -5.09 -38.40
CA GLU A 137 2.56 -5.74 -39.04
C GLU A 137 3.85 -4.91 -38.87
N PRO A 138 4.83 -5.37 -38.07
CA PRO A 138 6.09 -4.67 -37.87
C PRO A 138 6.89 -4.37 -39.14
N THR A 139 6.75 -5.20 -40.18
CA THR A 139 7.41 -5.02 -41.48
C THR A 139 6.96 -3.73 -42.19
N MET A 140 5.78 -3.20 -41.84
CA MET A 140 5.24 -1.95 -42.36
C MET A 140 5.95 -0.71 -41.79
N ALA A 141 6.84 -0.88 -40.79
CA ALA A 141 7.71 0.19 -40.28
C ALA A 141 8.94 0.48 -41.18
N GLY A 142 9.09 -0.27 -42.28
CA GLY A 142 10.19 -0.14 -43.23
C GLY A 142 11.50 -0.75 -42.74
N ASP A 143 12.49 -0.82 -43.63
CA ASP A 143 13.73 -1.60 -43.43
C ASP A 143 14.72 -1.03 -42.39
N GLN A 144 14.34 0.03 -41.66
CA GLN A 144 15.15 0.66 -40.62
C GLN A 144 14.91 0.06 -39.23
N PHE A 145 13.79 -0.63 -39.06
CA PHE A 145 13.33 -1.16 -37.77
C PHE A 145 13.20 -2.68 -37.82
N ILE A 146 13.49 -3.32 -36.69
CA ILE A 146 13.25 -4.75 -36.46
C ILE A 146 12.42 -4.87 -35.18
N PRO A 147 11.49 -5.84 -35.06
CA PRO A 147 10.78 -6.09 -33.81
C PRO A 147 11.77 -6.32 -32.65
N ALA A 148 11.51 -5.75 -31.48
CA ALA A 148 12.30 -5.99 -30.27
C ALA A 148 11.75 -7.23 -29.53
N GLN A 149 12.03 -8.42 -30.07
CA GLN A 149 11.48 -9.70 -29.62
C GLN A 149 12.57 -10.71 -29.20
N GLY A 150 13.76 -10.23 -28.81
CA GLY A 150 14.86 -11.09 -28.36
C GLY A 150 15.62 -11.79 -29.48
N GLN A 151 15.49 -11.36 -30.73
CA GLN A 151 16.13 -12.02 -31.86
C GLN A 151 17.65 -11.95 -31.75
N LEU A 152 18.31 -13.07 -32.07
CA LEU A 152 19.76 -13.15 -32.16
C LEU A 152 20.22 -12.67 -33.53
N LEU A 153 21.03 -11.61 -33.57
CA LEU A 153 21.60 -11.03 -34.78
C LEU A 153 23.08 -11.37 -34.93
N LYS A 154 23.55 -11.46 -36.18
CA LYS A 154 24.96 -11.65 -36.49
C LYS A 154 25.70 -10.32 -36.39
N ILE A 155 26.79 -10.28 -35.62
CA ILE A 155 27.63 -9.08 -35.44
C ILE A 155 28.17 -8.59 -36.80
N ALA A 156 28.53 -9.52 -37.70
CA ALA A 156 29.02 -9.18 -39.04
C ALA A 156 28.01 -8.38 -39.90
N LEU A 157 26.71 -8.48 -39.63
CA LEU A 157 25.68 -7.74 -40.36
C LEU A 157 25.29 -6.42 -39.68
N PHE A 158 25.53 -6.30 -38.36
CA PHE A 158 25.14 -5.13 -37.56
C PHE A 158 26.24 -4.69 -36.59
N PRO A 159 27.47 -4.39 -37.06
CA PRO A 159 28.60 -4.09 -36.18
C PRO A 159 28.40 -2.81 -35.37
N GLU A 160 27.77 -1.79 -35.96
CA GLU A 160 27.47 -0.53 -35.27
C GLU A 160 26.44 -0.73 -34.16
N LEU A 161 25.36 -1.48 -34.41
CA LEU A 161 24.35 -1.77 -33.38
C LEU A 161 24.95 -2.58 -32.23
N PHE A 162 25.82 -3.54 -32.55
CA PHE A 162 26.56 -4.29 -31.54
C PHE A 162 27.45 -3.39 -30.67
N SER A 163 28.07 -2.35 -31.23
CA SER A 163 28.88 -1.42 -30.44
C SER A 163 28.08 -0.69 -29.34
N LEU A 164 26.78 -0.51 -29.56
CA LEU A 164 25.84 0.16 -28.64
C LEU A 164 25.26 -0.82 -27.60
N LEU A 165 24.78 -1.98 -28.06
CA LEU A 165 24.05 -2.95 -27.24
C LEU A 165 24.98 -3.95 -26.55
N ARG A 166 26.13 -4.27 -27.17
CA ARG A 166 27.04 -5.35 -26.76
C ARG A 166 26.27 -6.66 -26.54
N THR A 167 26.56 -7.39 -25.46
CA THR A 167 25.86 -8.61 -25.05
C THR A 167 24.79 -8.37 -23.99
N THR A 168 24.33 -7.12 -23.83
CA THR A 168 23.39 -6.71 -22.75
C THR A 168 22.11 -7.55 -22.73
N TYR A 169 21.61 -7.94 -23.90
CA TYR A 169 20.38 -8.73 -24.04
C TYR A 169 20.65 -10.20 -24.40
N GLY A 170 21.92 -10.62 -24.43
CA GLY A 170 22.36 -11.97 -24.79
C GLY A 170 23.24 -12.05 -26.04
N GLY A 171 23.54 -13.29 -26.45
CA GLY A 171 24.50 -13.64 -27.52
C GLY A 171 25.90 -13.94 -27.00
N ASP A 172 26.77 -14.42 -27.90
CA ASP A 172 28.13 -14.85 -27.54
C ASP A 172 29.17 -13.71 -27.56
N GLY A 173 28.80 -12.53 -28.06
CA GLY A 173 29.69 -11.38 -28.17
C GLY A 173 30.82 -11.52 -29.20
N VAL A 174 30.82 -12.61 -29.97
CA VAL A 174 31.85 -12.93 -30.98
C VAL A 174 31.21 -13.03 -32.37
N ALA A 175 30.23 -13.90 -32.54
CA ALA A 175 29.48 -14.04 -33.78
C ALA A 175 28.11 -13.35 -33.69
N THR A 176 27.54 -13.26 -32.49
CA THR A 176 26.14 -12.89 -32.28
C THR A 176 25.91 -12.01 -31.06
N PHE A 177 24.83 -11.25 -31.12
CA PHE A 177 24.27 -10.48 -30.01
C PHE A 177 22.75 -10.48 -30.12
N ALA A 178 22.04 -10.31 -29.01
CA ALA A 178 20.58 -10.30 -29.01
C ALA A 178 20.00 -8.88 -28.93
N LEU A 179 18.80 -8.72 -29.46
CA LEU A 179 17.96 -7.54 -29.27
C LEU A 179 17.19 -7.62 -27.94
N PRO A 180 16.66 -6.50 -27.41
CA PRO A 180 15.72 -6.53 -26.30
C PRO A 180 14.52 -7.44 -26.60
N ASP A 181 14.03 -8.19 -25.60
CA ASP A 181 12.80 -8.97 -25.70
C ASP A 181 11.67 -8.31 -24.92
N LEU A 182 10.83 -7.53 -25.62
CA LEU A 182 9.75 -6.77 -25.01
C LEU A 182 8.39 -7.48 -25.08
N ARG A 183 8.32 -8.72 -25.58
CA ARG A 183 7.07 -9.49 -25.67
C ARG A 183 6.48 -9.71 -24.27
N GLY A 184 5.28 -9.19 -24.03
CA GLY A 184 4.57 -9.27 -22.75
C GLY A 184 5.24 -8.46 -21.65
N ARG A 185 6.05 -7.46 -22.00
CA ARG A 185 6.77 -6.61 -21.04
C ARG A 185 6.57 -5.13 -21.36
N SER A 186 6.51 -4.32 -20.32
CA SER A 186 6.68 -2.87 -20.44
C SER A 186 8.16 -2.50 -20.46
N ILE A 187 8.47 -1.29 -20.90
CA ILE A 187 9.81 -0.73 -20.73
C ILE A 187 9.84 -0.07 -19.35
N ILE A 188 10.80 -0.46 -18.52
CA ILE A 188 11.10 0.21 -17.26
C ILE A 188 12.43 0.94 -17.38
N GLY A 189 12.53 2.16 -16.83
CA GLY A 189 13.77 2.92 -16.88
C GLY A 189 14.86 2.28 -16.03
N SER A 190 16.04 2.07 -16.61
CA SER A 190 17.20 1.58 -15.87
C SER A 190 17.67 2.60 -14.83
N SER A 191 18.19 2.10 -13.73
CA SER A 191 18.66 2.87 -12.57
C SER A 191 19.85 2.16 -11.92
N ASN A 192 20.32 2.68 -10.78
CA ASN A 192 21.34 1.99 -9.97
C ASN A 192 20.83 0.67 -9.35
N THR A 193 19.51 0.51 -9.21
CA THR A 193 18.87 -0.70 -8.66
C THR A 193 18.37 -1.64 -9.75
N VAL A 194 18.07 -1.10 -10.94
CA VAL A 194 17.56 -1.85 -12.10
C VAL A 194 18.54 -1.69 -13.26
N SER A 195 19.44 -2.67 -13.41
CA SER A 195 20.46 -2.64 -14.45
C SER A 195 19.87 -2.76 -15.85
N LEU A 196 20.48 -2.07 -16.83
CA LEU A 196 20.09 -2.17 -18.24
C LEU A 196 20.06 -3.63 -18.71
N GLY A 197 18.99 -4.03 -19.41
CA GLY A 197 18.77 -5.39 -19.88
C GLY A 197 18.23 -6.38 -18.85
N SER A 198 18.11 -5.99 -17.57
CA SER A 198 17.47 -6.84 -16.56
C SER A 198 15.96 -6.92 -16.74
N ILE A 199 15.41 -8.09 -16.48
CA ILE A 199 13.96 -8.31 -16.40
C ILE A 199 13.57 -8.19 -14.94
N VAL A 200 12.57 -7.35 -14.65
CA VAL A 200 12.03 -7.14 -13.31
C VAL A 200 10.53 -7.41 -13.29
N GLY A 201 9.97 -7.52 -12.07
CA GLY A 201 8.56 -7.80 -11.88
C GLY A 201 8.18 -9.23 -12.24
N GLN A 202 6.92 -9.57 -11.98
CA GLN A 202 6.36 -10.90 -12.22
C GLN A 202 4.94 -10.76 -12.76
N LYS A 203 4.53 -11.69 -13.63
CA LYS A 203 3.16 -11.71 -14.19
C LYS A 203 2.13 -12.02 -13.10
N THR A 204 2.51 -12.87 -12.15
CA THR A 204 1.67 -13.24 -11.03
C THR A 204 2.44 -13.12 -9.72
N VAL A 205 1.70 -12.81 -8.65
CA VAL A 205 2.21 -12.73 -7.28
C VAL A 205 1.43 -13.73 -6.43
N SER A 206 2.09 -14.40 -5.49
CA SER A 206 1.40 -15.24 -4.48
C SER A 206 1.72 -14.68 -3.10
N LEU A 207 0.71 -14.48 -2.28
CA LEU A 207 0.85 -13.92 -0.94
C LEU A 207 1.14 -15.04 0.04
N SER A 208 2.24 -14.95 0.77
CA SER A 208 2.62 -15.90 1.82
C SER A 208 2.26 -15.38 3.21
N ASP A 209 2.40 -16.21 4.24
CA ASP A 209 2.20 -15.79 5.63
C ASP A 209 3.16 -14.67 6.05
N ALA A 210 4.33 -14.55 5.39
CA ALA A 210 5.21 -13.41 5.61
C ALA A 210 4.54 -12.08 5.22
N ASN A 211 3.64 -12.10 4.23
CA ASN A 211 2.92 -10.92 3.76
C ASN A 211 1.69 -10.58 4.59
N ALA A 212 1.17 -11.53 5.38
CA ALA A 212 0.05 -11.25 6.27
C ALA A 212 0.44 -10.21 7.34
N PRO A 213 -0.50 -9.35 7.77
CA PRO A 213 -0.27 -8.38 8.83
C PRO A 213 0.24 -9.05 10.12
N VAL A 214 1.10 -8.35 10.87
CA VAL A 214 1.62 -8.86 12.16
C VAL A 214 0.50 -9.14 13.16
N THR A 215 -0.56 -8.33 13.12
CA THR A 215 -1.77 -8.52 13.93
C THR A 215 -2.50 -9.84 13.64
N ASP A 216 -2.34 -10.38 12.44
CA ASP A 216 -2.97 -11.61 12.00
C ASP A 216 -1.98 -12.81 11.97
N GLY A 217 -0.89 -12.73 12.74
CA GLY A 217 0.09 -13.81 12.85
C GLY A 217 1.11 -13.90 11.69
N GLY A 218 1.15 -12.89 10.81
CA GLY A 218 2.15 -12.78 9.75
C GLY A 218 3.38 -11.96 10.14
N GLN A 219 4.21 -11.62 9.14
CA GLN A 219 5.42 -10.80 9.33
C GLN A 219 5.27 -9.36 8.83
N GLY A 220 4.15 -9.00 8.18
CA GLY A 220 3.93 -7.67 7.60
C GLY A 220 4.92 -7.32 6.48
N SER A 221 5.53 -8.32 5.84
CA SER A 221 6.52 -8.11 4.78
C SER A 221 5.85 -7.62 3.50
N SER A 222 6.43 -6.60 2.88
CA SER A 222 5.98 -6.15 1.56
C SER A 222 6.26 -7.20 0.48
N PHE A 223 5.45 -7.22 -0.57
CA PHE A 223 5.70 -8.01 -1.79
C PHE A 223 5.93 -7.08 -3.00
N ASP A 224 6.65 -7.57 -4.01
CA ASP A 224 6.90 -6.84 -5.26
C ASP A 224 5.60 -6.78 -6.10
N ASN A 225 5.21 -5.57 -6.47
CA ASN A 225 3.98 -5.27 -7.21
C ASN A 225 4.28 -4.85 -8.66
N ARG A 226 5.52 -5.00 -9.14
CA ARG A 226 5.88 -4.67 -10.53
C ARG A 226 5.39 -5.77 -11.49
N ALA A 227 4.68 -5.35 -12.53
CA ALA A 227 4.42 -6.18 -13.70
C ALA A 227 5.73 -6.48 -14.45
N PRO A 228 5.78 -7.51 -15.32
CA PRO A 228 6.97 -7.83 -16.09
C PRO A 228 7.47 -6.62 -16.91
N GLY A 229 8.68 -6.16 -16.62
CA GLY A 229 9.33 -5.04 -17.29
C GLY A 229 10.73 -5.41 -17.76
N LEU A 230 11.16 -4.87 -18.90
CA LEU A 230 12.55 -4.94 -19.35
C LEU A 230 13.21 -3.58 -19.19
N ALA A 231 14.35 -3.56 -18.51
CA ALA A 231 15.09 -2.35 -18.23
C ALA A 231 15.75 -1.78 -19.49
N LEU A 232 15.36 -0.57 -19.90
CA LEU A 232 16.02 0.23 -20.94
C LEU A 232 16.33 1.63 -20.41
N ASN A 233 17.23 2.36 -21.07
CA ASN A 233 17.44 3.77 -20.72
C ASN A 233 16.29 4.62 -21.25
N TYR A 234 15.70 5.49 -20.43
CA TYR A 234 14.89 6.59 -20.92
C TYR A 234 15.77 7.82 -21.10
N ILE A 235 15.71 8.41 -22.30
CA ILE A 235 16.45 9.62 -22.65
C ILE A 235 15.49 10.71 -23.12
N ILE A 236 15.84 11.96 -22.82
CA ILE A 236 15.08 13.15 -23.20
C ILE A 236 15.92 14.04 -24.12
N CYS A 237 15.29 14.59 -25.15
CA CYS A 237 15.91 15.52 -26.08
C CYS A 237 16.02 16.91 -25.44
N ILE A 238 17.24 17.41 -25.30
CA ILE A 238 17.55 18.73 -24.75
C ILE A 238 18.00 19.73 -25.82
N ASP A 239 18.38 19.23 -26.99
CA ASP A 239 18.81 20.01 -28.15
C ASP A 239 18.09 19.50 -29.40
N GLY A 240 16.88 20.01 -29.62
CA GLY A 240 15.97 19.59 -30.67
C GLY A 240 15.13 20.75 -31.20
N ALA A 241 14.30 20.50 -32.20
CA ALA A 241 13.41 21.53 -32.72
C ALA A 241 12.27 21.83 -31.73
N PRO A 242 11.81 23.09 -31.65
CA PRO A 242 10.56 23.42 -30.96
C PRO A 242 9.38 22.61 -31.52
N PRO A 243 8.41 22.20 -30.69
CA PRO A 243 7.28 21.36 -31.13
C PRO A 243 6.51 21.91 -32.34
N TYR A 244 6.33 23.23 -32.42
CA TYR A 244 5.56 23.90 -33.47
C TYR A 244 6.33 24.10 -34.79
N SER A 245 7.66 23.96 -34.79
CA SER A 245 8.51 24.18 -35.97
C SER A 245 9.28 22.93 -36.38
N ALA A 246 9.07 21.81 -35.70
CA ALA A 246 9.74 20.56 -36.01
C ALA A 246 9.28 20.06 -37.39
N SER A 247 10.25 19.83 -38.27
CA SER A 247 10.00 19.20 -39.57
C SER A 247 9.76 17.70 -39.40
N LYS A 248 9.12 17.07 -40.40
CA LYS A 248 8.78 15.65 -40.36
C LYS A 248 9.97 14.76 -40.05
N GLY A 249 9.94 14.15 -38.87
CA GLY A 249 10.98 13.25 -38.40
C GLY A 249 12.09 13.92 -37.61
N GLN A 250 12.12 15.24 -37.45
CA GLN A 250 13.10 15.89 -36.60
C GLN A 250 12.87 15.53 -35.13
N ALA A 251 13.94 15.44 -34.33
CA ALA A 251 13.83 15.31 -32.88
C ALA A 251 13.23 16.59 -32.30
N VAL A 252 12.25 16.42 -31.40
CA VAL A 252 11.56 17.53 -30.75
C VAL A 252 12.15 17.72 -29.35
N ILE A 253 12.47 18.96 -28.99
CA ILE A 253 12.94 19.27 -27.65
C ILE A 253 11.87 18.89 -26.61
N GLY A 254 12.28 18.16 -25.55
CA GLY A 254 11.38 17.58 -24.55
C GLY A 254 10.75 16.23 -24.91
N GLU A 255 11.05 15.67 -26.09
CA GLU A 255 10.66 14.31 -26.46
C GLU A 255 11.42 13.28 -25.61
N VAL A 256 10.72 12.25 -25.13
CA VAL A 256 11.27 11.14 -24.36
C VAL A 256 11.26 9.87 -25.21
N ARG A 257 12.39 9.16 -25.25
CA ARG A 257 12.54 7.90 -25.99
C ARG A 257 13.21 6.83 -25.13
N ALA A 258 12.83 5.58 -25.39
CA ALA A 258 13.57 4.44 -24.87
C ALA A 258 14.80 4.17 -25.73
N TYR A 259 15.90 3.81 -25.08
CA TYR A 259 17.20 3.58 -25.68
C TYR A 259 17.80 2.28 -25.13
N ALA A 260 18.11 1.35 -26.04
CA ALA A 260 18.64 0.04 -25.68
C ALA A 260 20.16 0.00 -25.49
N GLY A 261 20.88 1.03 -25.93
CA GLY A 261 22.33 1.11 -25.77
C GLY A 261 22.74 1.54 -24.35
N VAL A 262 24.04 1.41 -24.07
CA VAL A 262 24.63 1.85 -22.80
C VAL A 262 24.63 3.37 -22.66
N ALA A 263 24.62 3.90 -21.43
CA ALA A 263 24.52 5.35 -21.19
C ALA A 263 25.66 6.17 -21.82
N SER A 264 26.87 5.58 -21.95
CA SER A 264 28.01 6.25 -22.58
C SER A 264 27.88 6.44 -24.10
N THR A 265 26.88 5.81 -24.73
CA THR A 265 26.62 5.91 -26.17
C THR A 265 25.35 6.70 -26.48
N ILE A 266 24.79 7.40 -25.50
CA ILE A 266 23.65 8.29 -25.70
C ILE A 266 24.01 9.34 -26.77
N PRO A 267 23.16 9.54 -27.80
CA PRO A 267 23.43 10.49 -28.87
C PRO A 267 23.56 11.93 -28.37
N GLN A 268 24.33 12.74 -29.09
CA GLN A 268 24.41 14.18 -28.84
C GLN A 268 23.00 14.81 -28.90
N GLY A 269 22.74 15.75 -27.99
CA GLY A 269 21.44 16.42 -27.84
C GLY A 269 20.41 15.64 -27.03
N TRP A 270 20.78 14.48 -26.49
CA TRP A 270 19.97 13.66 -25.61
C TRP A 270 20.70 13.41 -24.29
N VAL A 271 19.94 13.32 -23.19
CA VAL A 271 20.45 12.98 -21.86
C VAL A 271 19.50 12.01 -21.17
N LEU A 272 19.95 11.35 -20.11
CA LEU A 272 19.09 10.49 -19.30
C LEU A 272 17.93 11.29 -18.67
N ALA A 273 16.73 10.75 -18.77
CA ALA A 273 15.56 11.26 -18.05
C ALA A 273 15.56 10.72 -16.62
N ASN A 274 16.49 11.20 -15.79
CA ASN A 274 16.77 10.69 -14.44
C ASN A 274 16.54 11.71 -13.31
N GLY A 275 15.77 12.78 -13.59
CA GLY A 275 15.52 13.83 -12.59
C GLY A 275 16.62 14.88 -12.45
N ALA A 276 17.62 14.91 -13.35
CA ALA A 276 18.70 15.89 -13.26
C ALA A 276 18.19 17.34 -13.27
N LEU A 277 18.81 18.18 -12.44
CA LEU A 277 18.61 19.63 -12.46
C LEU A 277 19.47 20.26 -13.56
N LEU A 278 18.84 21.04 -14.43
CA LEU A 278 19.49 21.77 -15.51
C LEU A 278 19.41 23.27 -15.26
N SER A 279 20.44 24.01 -15.70
CA SER A 279 20.43 25.47 -15.68
C SER A 279 19.42 26.02 -16.68
N ILE A 280 18.58 26.97 -16.24
CA ILE A 280 17.63 27.68 -17.10
C ILE A 280 18.39 28.51 -18.15
N SER A 281 19.54 29.09 -17.80
CA SER A 281 20.34 29.93 -18.73
C SER A 281 20.76 29.17 -19.98
N ASP A 282 21.03 27.87 -19.83
CA ASP A 282 21.61 27.03 -20.87
C ASP A 282 20.53 26.27 -21.66
N HIS A 283 19.33 26.12 -21.08
CA HIS A 283 18.23 25.31 -21.64
C HIS A 283 16.89 26.07 -21.62
N THR A 284 16.90 27.35 -22.00
CA THR A 284 15.73 28.24 -21.95
C THR A 284 14.51 27.69 -22.70
N HIS A 285 14.70 27.07 -23.87
CA HIS A 285 13.61 26.48 -24.65
C HIS A 285 13.00 25.24 -24.00
N LEU A 286 13.82 24.39 -23.36
CA LEU A 286 13.33 23.22 -22.65
C LEU A 286 12.57 23.64 -21.39
N PHE A 287 13.09 24.64 -20.66
CA PHE A 287 12.40 25.22 -19.51
C PHE A 287 11.05 25.84 -19.90
N ALA A 288 10.96 26.51 -21.05
CA ALA A 288 9.69 27.07 -21.53
C ALA A 288 8.59 26.01 -21.74
N LEU A 289 8.97 24.75 -21.99
CA LEU A 289 8.05 23.62 -22.14
C LEU A 289 7.77 22.90 -20.83
N LEU A 290 8.80 22.59 -20.05
CA LEU A 290 8.69 21.77 -18.85
C LEU A 290 8.30 22.58 -17.62
N GLY A 291 8.67 23.87 -17.59
CA GLY A 291 8.55 24.73 -16.41
C GLY A 291 9.23 24.08 -15.20
N ILE A 292 8.50 24.00 -14.09
CA ILE A 292 8.92 23.32 -12.86
C ILE A 292 8.12 22.04 -12.60
N THR A 293 7.50 21.46 -13.65
CA THR A 293 6.62 20.27 -13.53
C THR A 293 7.30 19.13 -12.78
N TYR A 294 8.61 18.93 -13.00
CA TYR A 294 9.39 17.87 -12.36
C TYR A 294 10.26 18.36 -11.19
N GLY A 295 10.14 19.64 -10.81
CA GLY A 295 10.91 20.29 -9.75
C GLY A 295 11.91 21.34 -10.23
N GLY A 296 12.77 21.77 -9.30
CA GLY A 296 13.69 22.91 -9.45
C GLY A 296 13.15 24.21 -8.83
N ASP A 297 13.96 25.26 -8.85
CA ASP A 297 13.62 26.54 -8.22
C ASP A 297 12.87 27.52 -9.15
N GLY A 298 12.81 27.23 -10.45
CA GLY A 298 12.16 28.06 -11.46
C GLY A 298 12.84 29.43 -11.68
N ARG A 299 14.02 29.64 -11.10
CA ARG A 299 14.79 30.89 -11.16
C ARG A 299 16.15 30.69 -11.81
N SER A 300 16.88 29.68 -11.33
CA SER A 300 18.20 29.30 -11.84
C SER A 300 18.16 27.92 -12.49
N ASN A 301 17.28 27.03 -12.04
CA ASN A 301 17.23 25.65 -12.49
C ASN A 301 15.80 25.08 -12.57
N PHE A 302 15.69 23.99 -13.31
CA PHE A 302 14.50 23.14 -13.41
C PHE A 302 14.93 21.69 -13.52
N ALA A 303 14.04 20.76 -13.17
CA ALA A 303 14.32 19.33 -13.24
C ALA A 303 13.79 18.68 -14.53
N LEU A 304 14.51 17.67 -15.00
CA LEU A 304 14.01 16.71 -15.98
C LEU A 304 13.03 15.72 -15.32
N PRO A 305 12.18 15.01 -16.09
CA PRO A 305 11.45 13.87 -15.56
C PRO A 305 12.41 12.82 -15.00
N ASN A 306 12.04 12.18 -13.89
CA ASN A 306 12.77 11.05 -13.35
C ASN A 306 12.06 9.75 -13.71
N LEU A 307 12.57 9.08 -14.73
CA LEU A 307 12.02 7.82 -15.23
C LEU A 307 12.77 6.57 -14.72
N SER A 308 13.67 6.74 -13.75
CA SER A 308 14.48 5.65 -13.18
C SER A 308 13.62 4.70 -12.35
N ASP A 309 13.65 3.39 -12.62
CA ASP A 309 12.80 2.37 -11.98
C ASP A 309 11.30 2.66 -12.09
N THR A 310 10.89 3.31 -13.18
CA THR A 310 9.49 3.63 -13.50
C THR A 310 9.14 3.28 -14.94
N VAL A 311 7.84 3.18 -15.22
CA VAL A 311 7.28 2.99 -16.56
C VAL A 311 6.54 4.26 -16.98
N ILE A 312 6.57 4.60 -18.27
CA ILE A 312 5.74 5.69 -18.79
C ILE A 312 4.30 5.19 -18.93
N ALA A 313 3.36 5.93 -18.34
CA ALA A 313 1.93 5.75 -18.57
C ALA A 313 1.35 6.99 -19.27
N GLY A 314 0.32 6.80 -20.09
CA GLY A 314 -0.38 7.94 -20.70
C GLY A 314 -1.14 8.75 -19.66
N SER A 315 -1.05 10.07 -19.77
CA SER A 315 -1.88 11.01 -19.00
C SER A 315 -3.35 10.91 -19.42
N GLY A 316 -4.27 11.21 -18.50
CA GLY A 316 -5.71 11.09 -18.72
C GLY A 316 -6.37 10.06 -17.81
N GLY A 317 -7.71 10.07 -17.75
CA GLY A 317 -8.45 9.29 -16.75
C GLY A 317 -8.37 9.95 -15.37
N SER A 318 -7.89 9.20 -14.36
CA SER A 318 -7.65 9.71 -13.00
C SER A 318 -6.20 10.16 -12.77
N GLN A 319 -5.32 10.02 -13.76
CA GLN A 319 -3.89 10.31 -13.65
C GLN A 319 -3.57 11.72 -14.15
N VAL A 320 -2.88 12.51 -13.32
CA VAL A 320 -2.43 13.86 -13.65
C VAL A 320 -1.10 13.80 -14.39
N PHE A 321 -0.94 14.66 -15.40
CA PHE A 321 0.31 14.77 -16.15
C PHE A 321 1.48 15.16 -15.23
N GLY A 322 2.64 14.52 -15.41
CA GLY A 322 3.87 14.84 -14.68
C GLY A 322 3.97 14.22 -13.28
N GLU A 323 2.89 13.63 -12.75
CA GLU A 323 2.89 12.95 -11.45
C GLU A 323 3.42 11.53 -11.54
N THR A 324 4.16 11.10 -10.52
CA THR A 324 4.54 9.69 -10.33
C THR A 324 3.50 9.01 -9.46
N TYR A 325 2.98 7.87 -9.91
CA TYR A 325 2.02 7.06 -9.17
C TYR A 325 2.39 5.58 -9.20
N GLY A 326 1.66 4.77 -8.41
CA GLY A 326 1.98 3.36 -8.21
C GLY A 326 3.09 3.16 -7.17
N LYS A 327 3.34 1.88 -6.85
CA LYS A 327 4.36 1.46 -5.88
C LYS A 327 5.02 0.18 -6.37
N ASN A 328 6.34 0.10 -6.23
CA ASN A 328 7.11 -1.09 -6.58
C ASN A 328 6.87 -2.23 -5.57
N SER A 329 6.53 -1.90 -4.32
CA SER A 329 6.21 -2.88 -3.28
C SER A 329 4.99 -2.46 -2.47
N VAL A 330 4.18 -3.44 -2.08
CA VAL A 330 2.95 -3.23 -1.31
C VAL A 330 2.98 -4.11 -0.05
N THR A 331 2.53 -3.57 1.08
CA THR A 331 2.32 -4.31 2.32
C THR A 331 0.82 -4.48 2.55
N LEU A 332 0.37 -5.69 2.91
CA LEU A 332 -1.02 -5.90 3.30
C LEU A 332 -1.29 -5.19 4.63
N GLN A 333 -2.35 -4.40 4.67
CA GLN A 333 -2.79 -3.72 5.89
C GLN A 333 -4.20 -4.14 6.24
N VAL A 334 -4.46 -4.33 7.54
CA VAL A 334 -5.82 -4.46 8.04
C VAL A 334 -6.41 -3.05 8.09
N SER A 335 -7.54 -2.85 7.41
CA SER A 335 -8.27 -1.60 7.51
C SER A 335 -9.08 -1.58 8.80
N ASP A 336 -8.56 -0.87 9.81
CA ASP A 336 -9.25 -0.58 11.07
C ASP A 336 -10.17 0.64 10.94
N ALA A 337 -10.88 0.77 9.82
CA ALA A 337 -11.62 1.99 9.55
C ALA A 337 -12.91 2.11 10.39
N ALA A 338 -13.04 3.23 11.10
CA ALA A 338 -14.30 3.76 11.61
C ALA A 338 -15.31 3.86 10.46
N CYS A 339 -16.51 3.25 10.56
CA CYS A 339 -17.55 3.21 9.53
C CYS A 339 -18.98 2.99 10.06
N PHE A 340 -19.97 3.44 9.28
CA PHE A 340 -21.40 3.20 9.51
C PHE A 340 -21.88 1.94 8.80
N CYS A 341 -22.71 1.11 9.45
CA CYS A 341 -23.35 -0.01 8.75
C CYS A 341 -24.50 0.48 7.87
N LYS A 342 -24.82 -0.27 6.81
CA LYS A 342 -25.98 -0.02 5.95
C LYS A 342 -27.26 0.24 6.75
N GLY A 343 -28.03 1.26 6.37
CA GLY A 343 -29.27 1.65 7.04
C GLY A 343 -29.09 2.62 8.23
N SER A 344 -27.86 3.06 8.51
CA SER A 344 -27.62 4.17 9.44
C SER A 344 -28.15 5.48 8.83
N LEU A 345 -28.91 6.27 9.58
CA LEU A 345 -29.52 7.50 9.09
C LEU A 345 -28.69 8.72 9.49
N ILE A 346 -28.14 9.44 8.51
CA ILE A 346 -27.37 10.67 8.73
C ILE A 346 -28.26 11.89 8.62
N ARG A 347 -28.10 12.84 9.55
CA ARG A 347 -28.81 14.12 9.53
C ARG A 347 -28.28 15.00 8.39
N THR A 348 -29.08 15.14 7.33
CA THR A 348 -28.81 16.07 6.22
C THR A 348 -29.68 17.32 6.30
N SER A 349 -29.40 18.31 5.45
CA SER A 349 -30.28 19.48 5.29
C SER A 349 -31.71 19.14 4.81
N LYS A 350 -31.90 17.95 4.21
CA LYS A 350 -33.20 17.44 3.73
C LYS A 350 -33.90 16.54 4.76
N GLY A 351 -33.28 16.30 5.92
CA GLY A 351 -33.73 15.33 6.93
C GLY A 351 -32.81 14.12 7.05
N ASP A 352 -33.26 13.11 7.77
CA ASP A 352 -32.52 11.88 8.02
C ASP A 352 -32.47 11.02 6.74
N THR A 353 -31.26 10.84 6.19
CA THR A 353 -31.02 10.14 4.93
C THR A 353 -30.18 8.88 5.20
N PRO A 354 -30.53 7.71 4.62
CA PRO A 354 -29.69 6.52 4.71
C PRO A 354 -28.28 6.76 4.19
N ILE A 355 -27.28 6.27 4.92
CA ILE A 355 -25.86 6.45 4.58
C ILE A 355 -25.53 5.93 3.18
N GLU A 356 -26.19 4.85 2.73
CA GLU A 356 -26.00 4.27 1.39
C GLU A 356 -26.52 5.15 0.24
N ASP A 357 -27.40 6.11 0.52
CA ASP A 357 -28.02 6.98 -0.48
C ASP A 357 -27.29 8.33 -0.63
N ILE A 358 -26.43 8.69 0.32
CA ILE A 358 -25.69 9.96 0.31
C ILE A 358 -24.70 10.00 -0.86
N GLN A 359 -24.69 11.10 -1.60
CA GLN A 359 -23.80 11.31 -2.74
C GLN A 359 -22.83 12.47 -2.50
N ILE A 360 -21.73 12.50 -3.27
CA ILE A 360 -20.81 13.65 -3.29
C ILE A 360 -21.59 14.89 -3.71
N GLY A 361 -21.42 15.97 -2.96
CA GLY A 361 -22.15 17.22 -3.15
C GLY A 361 -23.38 17.38 -2.27
N ASP A 362 -23.87 16.31 -1.61
CA ASP A 362 -24.91 16.45 -0.60
C ASP A 362 -24.43 17.26 0.61
N VAL A 363 -25.39 17.78 1.36
CA VAL A 363 -25.12 18.73 2.44
C VAL A 363 -25.58 18.14 3.77
N VAL A 364 -24.62 17.89 4.66
CA VAL A 364 -24.84 17.31 5.98
C VAL A 364 -24.83 18.37 7.07
N ALA A 365 -25.61 18.13 8.12
CA ALA A 365 -25.58 18.98 9.31
C ALA A 365 -24.31 18.67 10.10
N VAL A 366 -23.59 19.73 10.49
CA VAL A 366 -22.40 19.63 11.32
C VAL A 366 -22.56 20.41 12.60
N TYR A 367 -22.01 19.86 13.67
CA TYR A 367 -22.18 20.36 15.02
C TYR A 367 -20.84 20.86 15.55
N TYR A 368 -20.87 22.00 16.23
CA TYR A 368 -19.74 22.52 16.99
C TYR A 368 -20.23 22.69 18.43
N ASP A 369 -19.36 22.31 19.36
CA ASP A 369 -19.47 22.48 20.81
C ASP A 369 -20.89 22.82 21.34
N ASN A 370 -21.67 21.78 21.65
CA ASN A 370 -23.03 21.82 22.23
C ASN A 370 -24.06 22.78 21.59
N THR A 371 -23.81 23.28 20.37
CA THR A 371 -24.70 24.21 19.69
C THR A 371 -25.65 23.45 18.76
N ILE A 372 -26.96 23.56 19.01
CA ILE A 372 -28.02 22.86 18.25
C ILE A 372 -28.28 23.50 16.87
N ASN A 373 -27.86 24.75 16.67
CA ASN A 373 -27.96 25.43 15.38
C ASN A 373 -26.79 25.01 14.48
N GLY A 374 -26.98 23.86 13.83
CA GLY A 374 -26.01 23.23 12.94
C GLY A 374 -25.60 24.15 11.80
N ALA A 375 -24.29 24.29 11.62
CA ALA A 375 -23.79 24.69 10.31
C ALA A 375 -24.00 23.52 9.35
N VAL A 376 -23.90 23.80 8.06
CA VAL A 376 -23.99 22.76 7.04
C VAL A 376 -22.68 22.68 6.28
N ARG A 377 -22.29 21.48 5.87
CA ARG A 377 -21.09 21.25 5.06
C ARG A 377 -21.37 20.31 3.92
N ARG A 378 -20.62 20.50 2.84
CA ARG A 378 -20.72 19.63 1.66
C ARG A 378 -19.94 18.35 1.89
N VAL A 379 -20.53 17.24 1.49
CA VAL A 379 -19.87 15.94 1.39
C VAL A 379 -18.93 15.98 0.19
N THR A 380 -17.64 15.81 0.44
CA THR A 380 -16.57 15.81 -0.57
C THR A 380 -16.21 14.41 -1.04
N TRP A 381 -16.58 13.39 -0.25
CA TRP A 381 -16.34 11.99 -0.58
C TRP A 381 -17.31 11.05 0.12
N VAL A 382 -17.62 9.95 -0.54
CA VAL A 382 -18.41 8.84 -0.02
C VAL A 382 -17.68 7.55 -0.38
N GLY A 383 -17.43 6.70 0.61
CA GLY A 383 -16.82 5.39 0.42
C GLY A 383 -17.66 4.28 1.03
N TYR A 384 -17.57 3.09 0.47
CA TYR A 384 -18.16 1.88 1.03
C TYR A 384 -17.21 0.69 0.88
N SER A 385 -17.35 -0.28 1.78
CA SER A 385 -16.65 -1.55 1.67
C SER A 385 -17.46 -2.65 2.36
N HIS A 386 -16.99 -3.89 2.24
CA HIS A 386 -17.68 -5.06 2.74
C HIS A 386 -16.73 -5.87 3.60
N THR A 387 -17.20 -6.34 4.75
CA THR A 387 -16.41 -7.18 5.66
C THR A 387 -17.13 -8.48 5.98
N VAL A 388 -16.32 -9.51 6.23
CA VAL A 388 -16.75 -10.82 6.72
C VAL A 388 -16.07 -11.06 8.05
N VAL A 389 -16.87 -11.44 9.04
CA VAL A 389 -16.41 -11.64 10.41
C VAL A 389 -15.55 -12.89 10.52
N ARG A 390 -14.46 -12.76 11.26
CA ARG A 390 -13.50 -13.81 11.60
C ARG A 390 -13.77 -14.33 13.02
N SER A 391 -14.76 -15.20 13.18
CA SER A 391 -15.23 -15.69 14.49
C SER A 391 -14.20 -16.48 15.32
N HIS A 392 -13.04 -16.81 14.75
CA HIS A 392 -11.94 -17.47 15.47
C HIS A 392 -11.02 -16.49 16.20
N LEU A 393 -11.13 -15.19 15.93
CA LEU A 393 -10.37 -14.13 16.61
C LEU A 393 -11.15 -13.57 17.81
N PRO A 394 -10.48 -12.87 18.73
CA PRO A 394 -11.16 -12.10 19.78
C PRO A 394 -12.19 -11.12 19.20
N ASP A 395 -13.28 -10.85 19.94
CA ASP A 395 -14.41 -10.06 19.44
C ASP A 395 -14.01 -8.69 18.87
N ASP A 396 -13.01 -8.04 19.47
CA ASP A 396 -12.47 -6.74 19.06
C ASP A 396 -11.65 -6.78 17.75
N GLN A 397 -11.25 -7.98 17.30
CA GLN A 397 -10.43 -8.22 16.11
C GLN A 397 -11.15 -9.06 15.04
N ALA A 398 -12.23 -9.74 15.43
CA ALA A 398 -13.06 -10.56 14.58
C ALA A 398 -13.83 -9.75 13.53
N GLY A 399 -13.92 -8.42 13.70
CA GLY A 399 -14.64 -7.55 12.77
C GLY A 399 -16.15 -7.57 12.97
N TYR A 400 -16.63 -7.92 14.17
CA TYR A 400 -18.04 -7.77 14.53
C TYR A 400 -18.43 -6.29 14.56
N PRO A 401 -19.63 -5.92 14.07
CA PRO A 401 -20.14 -4.57 14.28
C PRO A 401 -20.52 -4.39 15.76
N VAL A 402 -20.40 -3.17 16.27
CA VAL A 402 -20.89 -2.79 17.58
C VAL A 402 -22.31 -2.28 17.45
N ARG A 403 -23.24 -2.90 18.17
CA ARG A 403 -24.63 -2.47 18.29
C ARG A 403 -24.81 -1.60 19.51
N LEU A 404 -25.40 -0.43 19.30
CA LEU A 404 -25.92 0.43 20.35
C LEU A 404 -27.43 0.34 20.31
N LEU A 405 -28.04 -0.11 21.41
CA LEU A 405 -29.49 -0.17 21.51
C LEU A 405 -30.08 1.25 21.56
N LYS A 406 -31.35 1.37 21.15
CA LYS A 406 -32.14 2.57 21.40
C LYS A 406 -32.02 3.00 22.88
N ASP A 407 -31.91 4.32 23.10
CA ASP A 407 -31.80 4.95 24.43
C ASP A 407 -30.50 4.65 25.21
N ALA A 408 -29.51 3.98 24.59
CA ALA A 408 -28.28 3.54 25.23
C ALA A 408 -27.40 4.67 25.81
N ILE A 409 -27.34 5.82 25.15
CA ILE A 409 -26.49 6.96 25.56
C ILE A 409 -27.27 7.94 26.44
N ALA A 410 -28.45 8.35 25.99
CA ALA A 410 -29.36 9.23 26.70
C ALA A 410 -30.82 8.95 26.26
N GLY A 411 -31.80 9.61 26.89
CA GLY A 411 -33.20 9.45 26.48
C GLY A 411 -33.41 9.91 25.04
N GLY A 412 -33.86 9.02 24.18
CA GLY A 412 -34.00 9.22 22.73
C GLY A 412 -32.69 9.14 21.94
N ILE A 413 -31.57 8.74 22.55
CA ILE A 413 -30.24 8.73 21.91
C ILE A 413 -29.52 7.40 22.20
N PRO A 414 -29.27 6.55 21.18
CA PRO A 414 -29.84 6.60 19.84
C PRO A 414 -31.38 6.55 19.84
N TYR A 415 -32.06 7.11 18.82
CA TYR A 415 -33.53 7.00 18.74
C TYR A 415 -34.01 5.64 18.17
N LYS A 416 -33.08 4.87 17.61
CA LYS A 416 -33.24 3.49 17.14
C LYS A 416 -31.93 2.73 17.36
N ASP A 417 -31.94 1.41 17.29
CA ASP A 417 -30.69 0.64 17.32
C ASP A 417 -29.74 1.06 16.18
N MET A 418 -28.49 1.31 16.54
CA MET A 418 -27.43 1.81 15.65
C MET A 418 -26.32 0.75 15.55
N LEU A 419 -25.79 0.56 14.34
CA LEU A 419 -24.71 -0.37 14.05
C LEU A 419 -23.53 0.36 13.41
N ILE A 420 -22.36 0.27 14.03
CA ILE A 420 -21.12 0.89 13.58
C ILE A 420 -19.93 -0.04 13.77
N THR A 421 -18.82 0.22 13.08
CA THR A 421 -17.59 -0.55 13.30
C THR A 421 -16.93 -0.22 14.65
N PRO A 422 -16.09 -1.11 15.19
CA PRO A 422 -15.55 -0.95 16.55
C PRO A 422 -14.70 0.31 16.77
N GLU A 423 -14.03 0.77 15.72
CA GLU A 423 -13.14 1.95 15.75
C GLU A 423 -13.88 3.27 15.52
N HIS A 424 -15.19 3.23 15.21
CA HIS A 424 -15.96 4.44 14.95
C HIS A 424 -16.15 5.27 16.22
N CYS A 425 -15.82 6.56 16.16
CA CYS A 425 -15.85 7.42 17.32
C CYS A 425 -17.23 8.07 17.55
N LEU A 426 -17.68 8.00 18.79
CA LEU A 426 -18.78 8.82 19.29
C LEU A 426 -18.23 10.14 19.84
N PHE A 427 -18.96 11.23 19.65
CA PHE A 427 -18.63 12.52 20.24
C PHE A 427 -19.33 12.66 21.60
N LEU A 428 -18.56 12.55 22.69
CA LEU A 428 -19.05 12.58 24.07
C LEU A 428 -18.22 13.57 24.87
N ASP A 429 -18.89 14.43 25.64
CA ASP A 429 -18.27 15.44 26.52
C ASP A 429 -17.15 16.26 25.85
N GLY A 430 -17.36 16.62 24.57
CA GLY A 430 -16.42 17.44 23.80
C GLY A 430 -15.28 16.69 23.10
N GLN A 431 -15.25 15.36 23.17
CA GLN A 431 -14.15 14.53 22.68
C GLN A 431 -14.64 13.33 21.88
N PHE A 432 -13.78 12.82 20.98
CA PHE A 432 -14.04 11.58 20.26
C PHE A 432 -13.58 10.37 21.06
N VAL A 433 -14.46 9.37 21.19
CA VAL A 433 -14.20 8.11 21.90
C VAL A 433 -14.59 6.94 21.00
N PRO A 434 -13.68 6.00 20.69
CA PRO A 434 -14.01 4.82 19.92
C PRO A 434 -15.06 3.96 20.63
N VAL A 435 -16.09 3.53 19.89
CA VAL A 435 -17.22 2.82 20.49
C VAL A 435 -16.82 1.49 21.15
N ARG A 436 -15.78 0.78 20.66
CA ARG A 436 -15.32 -0.47 21.30
C ARG A 436 -14.99 -0.27 22.77
N MET A 437 -14.51 0.92 23.14
CA MET A 437 -14.09 1.22 24.51
C MET A 437 -15.26 1.45 25.46
N LEU A 438 -16.47 1.57 24.89
CA LEU A 438 -17.74 1.77 25.59
C LEU A 438 -18.60 0.50 25.62
N VAL A 439 -18.09 -0.64 25.12
CA VAL A 439 -18.81 -1.92 25.06
C VAL A 439 -19.04 -2.49 26.45
N ASN A 440 -20.26 -2.31 26.97
CA ASN A 440 -20.64 -2.73 28.32
C ASN A 440 -21.32 -4.12 28.38
N GLY A 441 -21.50 -4.79 27.23
CA GLY A 441 -22.14 -6.11 27.16
C GLY A 441 -23.65 -6.10 27.46
N ARG A 442 -24.27 -4.92 27.51
CA ARG A 442 -25.70 -4.69 27.78
C ARG A 442 -26.33 -3.87 26.67
N SER A 443 -26.25 -2.55 26.78
CA SER A 443 -26.80 -1.59 25.81
C SER A 443 -25.85 -1.34 24.64
N ILE A 444 -24.55 -1.62 24.81
CA ILE A 444 -23.51 -1.51 23.79
C ILE A 444 -22.71 -2.81 23.76
N PHE A 445 -22.77 -3.55 22.66
CA PHE A 445 -22.13 -4.86 22.53
C PHE A 445 -21.74 -5.22 21.10
N PHE A 446 -20.77 -6.12 20.94
CA PHE A 446 -20.46 -6.73 19.65
C PHE A 446 -21.59 -7.65 19.21
N ASP A 447 -22.22 -7.35 18.08
CA ASP A 447 -23.33 -8.16 17.59
C ASP A 447 -22.84 -9.39 16.83
N LYS A 448 -22.77 -10.52 17.56
CA LYS A 448 -22.30 -11.79 17.03
C LYS A 448 -23.27 -12.47 16.06
N SER A 449 -24.50 -11.97 15.93
CA SER A 449 -25.48 -12.50 14.97
C SER A 449 -25.15 -12.08 13.53
N ILE A 450 -24.35 -11.03 13.35
CA ILE A 450 -23.94 -10.52 12.05
C ILE A 450 -22.56 -11.08 11.72
N THR A 451 -22.49 -11.89 10.66
CA THR A 451 -21.22 -12.51 10.20
C THR A 451 -20.67 -11.87 8.92
N SER A 452 -21.43 -10.97 8.29
CA SER A 452 -21.05 -10.25 7.07
C SER A 452 -21.92 -9.01 6.93
N TYR A 453 -21.31 -7.86 6.61
CA TYR A 453 -22.04 -6.60 6.42
C TYR A 453 -21.29 -5.63 5.51
N THR A 454 -22.06 -4.73 4.90
CA THR A 454 -21.53 -3.60 4.12
C THR A 454 -21.56 -2.35 4.98
N TYR A 455 -20.47 -1.59 4.94
CA TYR A 455 -20.29 -0.37 5.69
C TYR A 455 -19.89 0.79 4.78
N TYR A 456 -20.15 2.00 5.24
CA TYR A 456 -20.04 3.26 4.50
C TYR A 456 -19.37 4.33 5.36
N HIS A 457 -18.74 5.31 4.71
CA HIS A 457 -18.32 6.55 5.34
C HIS A 457 -18.49 7.74 4.40
N ILE A 458 -18.60 8.92 5.00
CA ILE A 458 -18.63 10.20 4.30
C ILE A 458 -17.53 11.13 4.82
N GLU A 459 -16.87 11.85 3.91
CA GLU A 459 -15.93 12.94 4.21
C GLU A 459 -16.61 14.28 3.91
N THR A 460 -16.30 15.31 4.69
CA THR A 460 -16.76 16.68 4.45
C THR A 460 -15.58 17.61 4.23
N GLU A 461 -15.83 18.84 3.78
CA GLU A 461 -14.80 19.83 3.41
C GLU A 461 -13.68 20.05 4.46
N LYS A 462 -14.00 19.84 5.74
CA LYS A 462 -13.02 19.55 6.81
C LYS A 462 -13.64 18.57 7.77
N HIS A 463 -12.82 17.81 8.50
CA HIS A 463 -13.29 16.91 9.55
C HIS A 463 -14.29 17.62 10.48
N SER A 464 -15.42 16.97 10.74
CA SER A 464 -16.60 17.56 11.40
C SER A 464 -17.30 16.54 12.29
N VAL A 465 -18.01 17.03 13.31
CA VAL A 465 -18.98 16.22 14.07
C VAL A 465 -20.29 16.18 13.29
N ILE A 466 -20.77 14.99 12.96
CA ILE A 466 -22.04 14.75 12.26
C ILE A 466 -23.00 14.00 13.19
N MET A 467 -24.25 13.83 12.76
CA MET A 467 -25.25 13.09 13.54
C MET A 467 -25.77 11.89 12.76
N ALA A 468 -25.70 10.71 13.38
CA ALA A 468 -26.15 9.43 12.86
C ALA A 468 -27.10 8.76 13.87
N ASP A 469 -28.32 8.40 13.45
CA ASP A 469 -29.36 7.78 14.30
C ASP A 469 -29.61 8.51 15.64
N GLY A 470 -29.38 9.84 15.64
CA GLY A 470 -29.52 10.72 16.81
C GLY A 470 -28.27 10.87 17.68
N VAL A 471 -27.20 10.11 17.39
CA VAL A 471 -25.92 10.17 18.09
C VAL A 471 -24.95 11.09 17.34
N MET A 472 -24.19 11.91 18.07
CA MET A 472 -23.11 12.69 17.48
C MET A 472 -21.88 11.81 17.27
N THR A 473 -21.34 11.79 16.05
CA THR A 473 -20.20 10.96 15.64
C THR A 473 -19.26 11.73 14.71
N GLU A 474 -18.17 11.09 14.32
CA GLU A 474 -17.19 11.68 13.40
C GLU A 474 -17.57 11.55 11.92
N SER A 475 -17.19 12.56 11.12
CA SER A 475 -17.04 12.40 9.66
C SER A 475 -15.72 11.69 9.34
N TYR A 476 -15.47 11.32 8.08
CA TYR A 476 -14.22 10.64 7.73
C TYR A 476 -13.03 11.57 7.94
N LEU A 477 -12.01 11.10 8.66
CA LEU A 477 -10.70 11.72 8.73
C LEU A 477 -9.73 10.91 7.86
N ASP A 478 -9.26 11.51 6.77
CA ASP A 478 -8.28 10.87 5.89
C ASP A 478 -6.90 10.83 6.58
N THR A 479 -6.68 9.77 7.37
CA THR A 479 -5.37 9.46 7.97
C THR A 479 -4.49 8.63 7.03
N GLY A 480 -4.89 8.47 5.77
CA GLY A 480 -4.21 7.63 4.77
C GLY A 480 -4.88 6.27 4.50
N ASN A 481 -6.03 5.97 5.11
CA ASN A 481 -6.74 4.69 4.98
C ASN A 481 -7.79 4.66 3.86
N ARG A 482 -7.88 5.72 3.04
CA ARG A 482 -8.93 5.91 2.04
C ARG A 482 -8.91 4.85 0.94
N SER A 483 -7.76 4.23 0.69
CA SER A 483 -7.57 3.12 -0.25
C SER A 483 -8.33 1.85 0.14
N ALA A 484 -8.80 1.73 1.38
CA ALA A 484 -9.58 0.57 1.84
C ALA A 484 -11.07 0.62 1.43
N PHE A 485 -11.52 1.72 0.81
CA PHE A 485 -12.93 1.95 0.46
C PHE A 485 -13.13 2.06 -1.06
N ARG A 486 -14.26 1.53 -1.54
CA ARG A 486 -14.74 1.69 -2.92
C ARG A 486 -15.64 2.93 -3.01
N GLN A 487 -15.61 3.64 -4.14
CA GLN A 487 -16.47 4.80 -4.41
C GLN A 487 -17.39 4.48 -5.60
N ASN A 488 -18.66 4.89 -5.53
CA ASN A 488 -19.57 4.83 -6.68
C ASN A 488 -19.61 6.19 -7.39
N GLY A 489 -19.37 6.22 -8.70
CA GLY A 489 -19.57 7.41 -9.55
C GLY A 489 -18.35 7.81 -10.40
N SER A 490 -18.62 8.34 -11.60
CA SER A 490 -17.63 8.75 -12.62
C SER A 490 -16.90 10.07 -12.33
N VAL A 491 -16.99 10.59 -11.10
CA VAL A 491 -16.39 11.87 -10.70
C VAL A 491 -15.45 11.62 -9.52
N VAL A 492 -14.14 11.63 -9.81
CA VAL A 492 -13.08 11.67 -8.81
C VAL A 492 -13.04 13.11 -8.27
N SER A 493 -13.31 13.28 -6.99
CA SER A 493 -13.13 14.57 -6.31
C SER A 493 -11.62 14.85 -6.25
N ILE A 494 -11.17 15.87 -6.99
CA ILE A 494 -9.80 16.40 -6.99
C ILE A 494 -9.61 17.17 -5.67
N GLY A 495 -9.39 16.44 -4.58
CA GLY A 495 -8.92 16.97 -3.31
C GLY A 495 -7.58 16.32 -3.00
N ALA A 496 -6.56 17.13 -2.71
CA ALA A 496 -5.25 16.64 -2.31
C ALA A 496 -5.39 15.57 -1.22
N HIS A 497 -4.68 14.44 -1.36
CA HIS A 497 -4.49 13.48 -0.28
C HIS A 497 -3.94 14.26 0.92
N ARG A 498 -4.78 14.51 1.92
CA ARG A 498 -4.34 15.12 3.17
C ARG A 498 -4.08 13.96 4.09
N HIS A 499 -2.82 13.65 4.37
CA HIS A 499 -2.45 12.78 5.49
C HIS A 499 -2.72 13.58 6.77
N LEU A 500 -3.99 13.68 7.16
CA LEU A 500 -4.39 14.46 8.32
C LEU A 500 -4.03 13.67 9.57
N SER A 501 -3.61 14.40 10.60
CA SER A 501 -3.47 13.84 11.95
C SER A 501 -4.69 14.19 12.79
N TRP A 502 -4.87 13.51 13.93
CA TRP A 502 -5.93 13.85 14.89
C TRP A 502 -5.80 15.27 15.47
N GLU A 503 -4.65 15.94 15.30
CA GLU A 503 -4.47 17.35 15.64
C GLU A 503 -5.31 18.28 14.73
N GLU A 504 -5.70 17.80 13.55
CA GLU A 504 -6.51 18.52 12.56
C GLU A 504 -7.99 18.09 12.60
N ALA A 505 -8.38 17.25 13.56
CA ALA A 505 -9.74 16.78 13.74
C ALA A 505 -10.67 17.86 14.32
N ALA A 506 -11.99 17.70 14.14
CA ALA A 506 -13.00 18.59 14.71
C ALA A 506 -12.99 18.65 16.25
N ALA A 507 -12.49 17.58 16.88
CA ALA A 507 -12.33 17.43 18.32
C ALA A 507 -11.18 16.43 18.59
N PRO A 508 -10.53 16.49 19.77
CA PRO A 508 -9.47 15.56 20.10
C PRO A 508 -10.03 14.13 20.32
N LEU A 509 -9.29 13.14 19.84
CA LEU A 509 -9.47 11.73 20.22
C LEU A 509 -8.95 11.53 21.64
N ASN A 510 -9.75 10.94 22.52
CA ASN A 510 -9.31 10.60 23.87
C ASN A 510 -9.59 9.14 24.20
N THR A 511 -8.52 8.34 24.20
CA THR A 511 -8.52 6.94 24.60
C THR A 511 -7.91 6.72 26.00
N SER A 512 -7.69 7.80 26.76
CA SER A 512 -7.19 7.71 28.14
C SER A 512 -8.23 7.09 29.05
N ARG A 513 -7.81 6.08 29.83
CA ARG A 513 -8.62 5.44 30.88
C ARG A 513 -9.31 6.47 31.77
N PHE A 514 -8.61 7.54 32.17
CA PHE A 514 -9.15 8.56 33.09
C PHE A 514 -10.40 9.25 32.55
N PHE A 515 -10.53 9.33 31.22
CA PHE A 515 -11.67 9.93 30.55
C PHE A 515 -12.74 8.89 30.17
N VAL A 516 -12.32 7.75 29.65
CA VAL A 516 -13.25 6.74 29.09
C VAL A 516 -13.90 5.88 30.16
N GLU A 517 -13.21 5.54 31.25
CA GLU A 517 -13.74 4.71 32.33
C GLU A 517 -14.98 5.34 33.02
N PRO A 518 -14.99 6.65 33.37
CA PRO A 518 -16.20 7.30 33.88
C PRO A 518 -17.38 7.27 32.91
N LEU A 519 -17.13 7.45 31.60
CA LEU A 519 -18.18 7.36 30.58
C LEU A 519 -18.74 5.95 30.49
N PHE A 520 -17.87 4.94 30.45
CA PHE A 520 -18.24 3.53 30.46
C PHE A 520 -19.11 3.18 31.67
N GLN A 521 -18.72 3.62 32.87
CA GLN A 521 -19.48 3.39 34.10
C GLN A 521 -20.86 4.05 34.04
N LYS A 522 -20.94 5.31 33.57
CA LYS A 522 -22.21 6.04 33.40
C LYS A 522 -23.17 5.33 32.44
N LEU A 523 -22.66 4.84 31.31
CA LEU A 523 -23.45 4.10 30.32
C LEU A 523 -23.88 2.73 30.85
N THR A 524 -23.03 2.07 31.64
CA THR A 524 -23.35 0.78 32.29
C THR A 524 -24.45 0.95 33.33
N SER A 525 -24.35 1.93 34.23
CA SER A 525 -25.39 2.23 35.21
C SER A 525 -26.71 2.64 34.56
N ARG A 526 -26.65 3.35 33.42
CA ARG A 526 -27.85 3.63 32.62
C ARG A 526 -28.47 2.35 32.06
N ALA A 527 -27.68 1.44 31.50
CA ALA A 527 -28.18 0.17 30.98
C ALA A 527 -28.86 -0.68 32.07
N GLU A 528 -28.34 -0.63 33.30
CA GLU A 528 -28.97 -1.24 34.49
C GLU A 528 -30.35 -0.67 34.78
N THR A 529 -30.51 0.66 34.70
CA THR A 529 -31.82 1.29 34.92
C THR A 529 -32.86 0.98 33.85
N LEU A 530 -32.42 0.59 32.65
CA LEU A 530 -33.29 0.25 31.52
C LEU A 530 -33.59 -1.27 31.42
N ASP A 531 -33.16 -2.05 32.42
CA ASP A 531 -33.33 -3.51 32.50
C ASP A 531 -32.82 -4.28 31.26
N HIS A 532 -31.73 -3.81 30.66
CA HIS A 532 -31.07 -4.54 29.59
C HIS A 532 -30.35 -5.77 30.17
N ALA A 533 -30.68 -6.95 29.63
CA ALA A 533 -30.10 -8.23 30.03
C ALA A 533 -28.57 -8.18 29.97
N TYR A 534 -27.93 -8.66 31.05
CA TYR A 534 -26.48 -8.71 31.16
C TYR A 534 -25.96 -10.07 30.67
N GLN A 535 -25.01 -10.06 29.74
CA GLN A 535 -24.18 -11.22 29.41
C GLN A 535 -22.78 -11.04 30.02
N PRO A 536 -22.50 -11.52 31.24
CA PRO A 536 -21.14 -11.57 31.74
C PRO A 536 -20.34 -12.70 31.07
N CYS A 537 -19.10 -12.39 30.71
CA CYS A 537 -18.04 -13.37 30.74
C CYS A 537 -17.23 -13.08 32.02
N GLU A 538 -17.54 -13.76 33.13
CA GLU A 538 -16.73 -13.63 34.35
C GLU A 538 -15.36 -14.26 34.10
N GLN A 539 -14.36 -13.41 33.84
CA GLN A 539 -13.00 -13.86 33.65
C GLN A 539 -12.29 -13.93 35.00
N ARG A 540 -11.87 -15.13 35.40
CA ARG A 540 -11.08 -15.32 36.62
C ARG A 540 -9.68 -14.74 36.40
N LEU A 541 -9.27 -13.78 37.22
CA LEU A 541 -7.95 -13.17 37.13
C LEU A 541 -6.94 -13.86 38.06
N THR A 542 -5.66 -13.84 37.68
CA THR A 542 -4.55 -14.31 38.50
C THR A 542 -3.34 -13.39 38.38
N ASP A 543 -2.66 -13.15 39.50
CA ASP A 543 -1.38 -12.43 39.54
C ASP A 543 -0.17 -13.38 39.37
N ASN A 544 -0.43 -14.68 39.21
CA ASN A 544 0.63 -15.65 39.02
C ASN A 544 1.23 -15.53 37.61
N THR A 545 2.37 -14.88 37.51
CA THR A 545 3.15 -14.73 36.27
C THR A 545 3.50 -16.05 35.58
N GLY A 546 3.62 -17.16 36.30
CA GLY A 546 4.14 -18.42 35.74
C GLY A 546 5.56 -18.29 35.14
N LEU A 547 6.33 -17.27 35.57
CA LEU A 547 7.61 -16.90 34.96
C LEU A 547 8.64 -18.04 35.07
N HIS A 548 9.13 -18.50 33.94
CA HIS A 548 10.23 -19.47 33.82
C HIS A 548 11.05 -19.18 32.57
N LEU A 549 12.23 -19.80 32.47
CA LEU A 549 13.01 -19.76 31.23
C LEU A 549 12.95 -21.10 30.51
N VAL A 550 12.98 -21.07 29.19
CA VAL A 550 13.16 -22.26 28.35
C VAL A 550 14.48 -22.12 27.60
N THR A 551 15.36 -23.10 27.75
CA THR A 551 16.67 -23.11 27.07
C THR A 551 16.51 -23.45 25.59
N GLN A 552 17.54 -23.19 24.78
CA GLN A 552 17.60 -23.61 23.37
C GLN A 552 17.40 -25.13 23.15
N THR A 553 17.62 -25.95 24.17
CA THR A 553 17.40 -27.41 24.16
C THR A 553 16.01 -27.82 24.64
N GLY A 554 15.13 -26.86 24.97
CA GLY A 554 13.78 -27.10 25.45
C GLY A 554 13.67 -27.39 26.95
N SER A 555 14.77 -27.35 27.72
CA SER A 555 14.75 -27.57 29.17
C SER A 555 14.21 -26.33 29.90
N ILE A 556 13.31 -26.55 30.87
CA ILE A 556 12.69 -25.49 31.68
C ILE A 556 13.56 -25.17 32.89
N LEU A 557 13.81 -23.88 33.13
CA LEU A 557 14.54 -23.35 34.28
C LEU A 557 13.59 -22.51 35.13
N TYR A 558 13.36 -22.96 36.36
CA TYR A 558 12.54 -22.24 37.34
C TYR A 558 13.37 -21.21 38.11
N PRO A 559 12.74 -20.13 38.58
CA PRO A 559 13.43 -19.11 39.36
C PRO A 559 13.94 -19.70 40.68
N ILE A 560 15.22 -19.47 41.00
CA ILE A 560 15.84 -19.95 42.25
C ILE A 560 15.59 -19.02 43.43
N ARG A 561 15.39 -17.72 43.15
CA ARG A 561 15.16 -16.68 44.15
C ARG A 561 14.48 -15.50 43.48
N LYS A 562 13.53 -14.90 44.18
CA LYS A 562 12.87 -13.64 43.80
C LYS A 562 13.09 -12.65 44.94
N GLU A 563 13.72 -11.52 44.67
CA GLU A 563 14.05 -10.51 45.68
C GLU A 563 13.84 -9.12 45.10
N ASN A 564 12.95 -8.33 45.73
CA ASN A 564 12.47 -7.05 45.22
C ASN A 564 11.94 -7.17 43.77
N ASP A 565 12.60 -6.49 42.84
CA ASP A 565 12.33 -6.43 41.41
C ASP A 565 13.19 -7.42 40.60
N ARG A 566 14.06 -8.23 41.22
CA ARG A 566 14.96 -9.14 40.49
C ARG A 566 14.59 -10.61 40.71
N THR A 567 14.53 -11.34 39.60
CA THR A 567 14.33 -12.78 39.57
C THR A 567 15.61 -13.46 39.09
N LEU A 568 16.10 -14.42 39.87
CA LEU A 568 17.38 -15.10 39.63
C LEU A 568 17.14 -16.49 39.03
N PHE A 569 17.93 -16.83 38.01
CA PHE A 569 17.92 -18.11 37.33
C PHE A 569 19.32 -18.68 37.21
N ILE A 570 19.45 -20.01 37.30
CA ILE A 570 20.70 -20.71 37.01
C ILE A 570 20.69 -21.09 35.54
N ILE A 571 21.67 -20.61 34.76
CA ILE A 571 21.82 -20.93 33.35
C ILE A 571 22.91 -22.01 33.21
N PRO A 572 22.56 -23.20 32.69
CA PRO A 572 23.52 -24.27 32.45
C PRO A 572 24.62 -23.87 31.45
N THR A 573 25.67 -24.67 31.43
CA THR A 573 26.79 -24.46 30.52
C THR A 573 26.38 -24.65 29.06
N GLY A 574 26.96 -23.88 28.14
CA GLY A 574 26.71 -23.99 26.70
C GLY A 574 25.36 -23.46 26.20
N ILE A 575 24.55 -22.84 27.06
CA ILE A 575 23.29 -22.20 26.66
C ILE A 575 23.55 -20.76 26.22
N GLU A 576 23.36 -20.47 24.93
CA GLU A 576 23.59 -19.16 24.32
C GLU A 576 22.31 -18.35 24.16
N THR A 577 21.14 -19.01 24.15
CA THR A 577 19.84 -18.36 24.08
C THR A 577 18.87 -18.96 25.09
N VAL A 578 18.02 -18.10 25.65
CA VAL A 578 16.91 -18.49 26.53
C VAL A 578 15.64 -17.78 26.09
N GLN A 579 14.50 -18.45 26.26
CA GLN A 579 13.18 -17.88 26.11
C GLN A 579 12.62 -17.53 27.49
N ILE A 580 12.18 -16.29 27.68
CA ILE A 580 11.49 -15.82 28.88
C ILE A 580 10.01 -16.11 28.68
N VAL A 581 9.49 -17.08 29.42
CA VAL A 581 8.10 -17.52 29.29
C VAL A 581 7.31 -17.09 30.52
N SER A 582 6.18 -16.44 30.29
CA SER A 582 5.24 -16.03 31.33
C SER A 582 3.82 -16.16 30.82
N ARG A 583 2.84 -16.14 31.73
CA ARG A 583 1.47 -15.77 31.37
C ARG A 583 1.49 -14.39 30.72
N ALA A 584 0.60 -14.18 29.76
CA ALA A 584 0.41 -12.91 29.11
C ALA A 584 -1.06 -12.70 28.80
N SER A 585 -1.52 -11.46 28.90
CA SER A 585 -2.91 -11.08 28.65
C SER A 585 -2.94 -9.65 28.14
N ARG A 586 -4.04 -9.25 27.50
CA ARG A 586 -4.21 -7.86 27.08
C ARG A 586 -4.82 -7.06 28.24
N PRO A 587 -4.34 -5.85 28.53
CA PRO A 587 -4.97 -4.96 29.52
C PRO A 587 -6.47 -4.76 29.25
N TYR A 588 -6.86 -4.73 27.98
CA TYR A 588 -8.26 -4.77 27.53
C TYR A 588 -9.07 -5.93 28.15
N ASP A 589 -8.51 -7.16 28.14
CA ASP A 589 -9.21 -8.33 28.68
C ASP A 589 -9.25 -8.32 30.21
N THR A 590 -8.18 -7.86 30.86
CA THR A 590 -8.01 -8.04 32.31
C THR A 590 -8.51 -6.87 33.16
N ILE A 591 -8.55 -5.66 32.60
CA ILE A 591 -9.01 -4.45 33.29
C ILE A 591 -10.39 -4.06 32.77
N GLY A 592 -10.58 -4.09 31.45
CA GLY A 592 -11.86 -3.81 30.81
C GLY A 592 -11.73 -3.08 29.47
N PRO A 593 -12.86 -2.93 28.76
CA PRO A 593 -12.89 -2.42 27.39
C PRO A 593 -12.46 -0.96 27.26
N PHE A 594 -12.55 -0.17 28.33
CA PHE A 594 -12.09 1.22 28.40
C PHE A 594 -10.55 1.38 28.41
N MET A 595 -9.80 0.28 28.28
CA MET A 595 -8.35 0.28 28.03
C MET A 595 -8.06 0.15 26.54
N ASP A 596 -7.30 1.10 25.99
CA ASP A 596 -6.90 1.08 24.57
C ASP A 596 -5.69 0.17 24.29
N ASP A 597 -4.90 -0.14 25.32
CA ASP A 597 -3.74 -1.01 25.16
C ASP A 597 -4.19 -2.46 24.90
N ARG A 598 -4.14 -2.86 23.62
CA ARG A 598 -4.49 -4.20 23.11
C ARG A 598 -3.28 -5.13 22.98
N ARG A 599 -2.08 -4.70 23.41
CA ARG A 599 -0.88 -5.52 23.35
C ARG A 599 -1.02 -6.72 24.30
N VAL A 600 -0.50 -7.86 23.88
CA VAL A 600 -0.34 -9.02 24.77
C VAL A 600 0.88 -8.74 25.64
N LEU A 601 0.66 -8.53 26.94
CA LEU A 601 1.70 -8.15 27.90
C LEU A 601 1.97 -9.30 28.86
N GLY A 602 3.21 -9.79 28.84
CA GLY A 602 3.73 -10.79 29.78
C GLY A 602 4.32 -10.11 31.01
N VAL A 603 5.64 -9.92 31.02
CA VAL A 603 6.37 -9.23 32.08
C VAL A 603 7.17 -8.06 31.52
N LEU A 604 7.24 -6.95 32.26
CA LEU A 604 8.03 -5.79 31.90
C LEU A 604 9.46 -5.96 32.37
N VAL A 605 10.38 -6.21 31.44
CA VAL A 605 11.79 -6.50 31.74
C VAL A 605 12.62 -5.23 31.63
N GLY A 606 13.39 -4.92 32.67
CA GLY A 606 14.38 -3.85 32.71
C GLY A 606 15.81 -4.37 32.46
N ALA A 607 16.71 -4.14 33.43
CA ALA A 607 18.08 -4.61 33.34
C ALA A 607 18.21 -6.14 33.43
N VAL A 608 19.05 -6.71 32.57
CA VAL A 608 19.40 -8.14 32.62
C VAL A 608 20.89 -8.30 32.84
N GLN A 609 21.26 -8.99 33.92
CA GLN A 609 22.66 -9.20 34.31
C GLN A 609 22.97 -10.69 34.36
N LEU A 610 24.06 -11.09 33.72
CA LEU A 610 24.58 -12.44 33.75
C LEU A 610 25.89 -12.45 34.54
N PHE A 611 25.95 -13.25 35.60
CA PHE A 611 27.12 -13.44 36.46
C PHE A 611 27.76 -14.79 36.12
N GLU A 612 28.96 -14.77 35.55
CA GLU A 612 29.70 -15.95 35.11
C GLU A 612 31.15 -15.89 35.61
N GLY A 613 31.48 -16.74 36.59
CA GLY A 613 32.78 -16.68 37.27
C GLY A 613 33.00 -15.37 38.02
N HIS A 614 34.03 -14.60 37.63
CA HIS A 614 34.32 -13.26 38.17
C HIS A 614 33.79 -12.12 37.26
N ALA A 615 33.14 -12.44 36.15
CA ALA A 615 32.66 -11.47 35.18
C ALA A 615 31.15 -11.24 35.33
N THR A 616 30.75 -9.96 35.26
CA THR A 616 29.35 -9.54 35.15
C THR A 616 29.13 -8.99 33.75
N LYS A 617 28.21 -9.60 33.00
CA LYS A 617 27.82 -9.18 31.65
C LYS A 617 26.40 -8.63 31.69
N THR A 618 26.21 -7.38 31.28
CA THR A 618 24.86 -6.83 31.07
C THR A 618 24.38 -7.23 29.69
N VAL A 619 23.19 -7.82 29.60
CA VAL A 619 22.53 -8.14 28.32
C VAL A 619 21.62 -6.97 27.98
N THR A 620 21.88 -6.29 26.86
CA THR A 620 21.09 -5.13 26.39
C THR A 620 20.42 -5.38 25.04
N LEU A 621 20.57 -6.58 24.46
CA LEU A 621 20.02 -6.91 23.15
C LEU A 621 18.49 -6.76 23.10
N HIS A 622 17.79 -7.07 24.20
CA HIS A 622 16.35 -6.85 24.30
C HIS A 622 15.96 -5.37 24.21
N LEU A 623 16.85 -4.43 24.52
CA LEU A 623 16.61 -2.98 24.38
C LEU A 623 17.07 -2.43 23.03
N ASN A 624 18.11 -3.01 22.43
CA ASN A 624 18.77 -2.46 21.25
C ASN A 624 18.27 -3.08 19.93
N ASP A 625 17.75 -4.30 19.95
CA ASP A 625 17.26 -4.99 18.76
C ASP A 625 15.73 -4.92 18.68
N ALA A 626 15.19 -4.06 17.82
CA ALA A 626 13.76 -3.90 17.64
C ALA A 626 13.08 -5.18 17.11
N ASN A 627 13.79 -6.03 16.37
CA ASN A 627 13.25 -7.21 15.69
C ASN A 627 13.33 -8.50 16.52
N LEU A 628 13.68 -8.39 17.80
CA LEU A 628 13.83 -9.53 18.69
C LEU A 628 12.48 -10.22 18.93
N SER A 629 12.38 -11.51 18.61
CA SER A 629 11.14 -12.28 18.68
C SER A 629 10.57 -12.33 20.11
N GLY A 630 9.25 -12.12 20.23
CA GLY A 630 8.53 -12.26 21.49
C GLY A 630 8.56 -11.03 22.41
N TRP A 631 9.04 -9.89 21.89
CA TRP A 631 9.10 -8.63 22.60
C TRP A 631 8.18 -7.58 21.96
N ASN A 632 7.53 -6.75 22.78
CA ASN A 632 6.75 -5.59 22.34
C ASN A 632 7.68 -4.38 22.04
N ASN A 633 7.18 -3.14 21.97
CA ASN A 633 8.05 -1.96 21.82
C ASN A 633 8.85 -1.64 23.10
N VAL A 634 10.02 -1.00 22.95
CA VAL A 634 10.83 -0.51 24.08
C VAL A 634 10.14 0.68 24.73
N GLU A 635 9.98 0.65 26.05
CA GLU A 635 9.38 1.71 26.88
C GLU A 635 10.50 2.46 27.62
N ASP A 636 10.44 3.79 27.58
CA ASP A 636 11.39 4.73 28.22
C ASP A 636 12.89 4.47 27.93
N GLY A 637 13.20 3.72 26.87
CA GLY A 637 14.57 3.36 26.47
C GLY A 637 15.28 2.38 27.41
N MET A 638 14.66 1.96 28.51
CA MET A 638 15.30 1.16 29.57
C MET A 638 14.57 -0.14 29.89
N MET A 639 13.33 -0.31 29.40
CA MET A 639 12.51 -1.48 29.70
C MET A 639 11.67 -1.91 28.51
N ARG A 640 11.22 -3.17 28.50
CA ARG A 640 10.46 -3.74 27.38
C ARG A 640 9.54 -4.86 27.85
N TRP A 641 8.28 -4.85 27.40
CA TRP A 641 7.34 -5.94 27.69
C TRP A 641 7.63 -7.17 26.84
N THR A 642 7.57 -8.35 27.46
CA THR A 642 7.43 -9.62 26.74
C THR A 642 6.00 -9.80 26.25
N ASN A 643 5.77 -10.63 25.23
CA ASN A 643 4.43 -11.03 24.78
C ASN A 643 3.98 -12.40 25.35
N GLY A 644 4.67 -12.90 26.38
CA GLY A 644 4.45 -14.21 26.98
C GLY A 644 5.50 -15.27 26.61
N ASN A 645 6.22 -15.10 25.50
CA ASN A 645 7.39 -15.94 25.17
C ASN A 645 8.45 -15.13 24.41
N ALA A 646 9.44 -14.61 25.11
CA ALA A 646 10.42 -13.67 24.57
C ALA A 646 11.83 -14.26 24.45
N LEU A 647 12.41 -14.21 23.24
CA LEU A 647 13.78 -14.70 23.01
C LEU A 647 14.80 -13.72 23.56
N LEU A 648 15.73 -14.19 24.39
CA LEU A 648 16.84 -13.43 24.93
C LEU A 648 18.18 -14.09 24.55
N PRO A 649 18.95 -13.51 23.62
CA PRO A 649 20.29 -13.97 23.32
C PRO A 649 21.28 -13.56 24.42
N LEU A 650 21.98 -14.54 24.98
CA LEU A 650 23.04 -14.35 25.98
C LEU A 650 24.42 -14.18 25.31
N GLY A 651 24.54 -14.58 24.04
CA GLY A 651 25.79 -14.57 23.26
C GLY A 651 26.68 -15.78 23.55
N PRO A 652 27.90 -15.82 22.98
CA PRO A 652 28.80 -16.96 23.14
C PRO A 652 29.22 -17.11 24.61
N ARG A 653 29.16 -18.34 25.12
CA ARG A 653 29.46 -18.68 26.52
C ARG A 653 30.46 -19.83 26.63
N PRO A 654 31.34 -19.83 27.64
CA PRO A 654 32.31 -20.90 27.85
C PRO A 654 31.64 -22.22 28.22
N VAL A 655 32.10 -23.31 27.59
CA VAL A 655 31.48 -24.66 27.64
C VAL A 655 31.58 -25.34 29.02
N ASN A 656 32.23 -24.73 30.00
CA ASN A 656 32.40 -25.28 31.36
C ASN A 656 32.01 -24.31 32.49
N ALA A 657 31.13 -23.33 32.25
CA ALA A 657 30.72 -22.37 33.28
C ALA A 657 29.19 -22.34 33.46
N ILE A 658 28.77 -22.41 34.72
CA ILE A 658 27.40 -22.10 35.14
C ILE A 658 27.32 -20.59 35.35
N ALA A 659 26.24 -19.97 34.88
CA ALA A 659 25.98 -18.56 35.13
C ALA A 659 24.71 -18.36 35.94
N ILE A 660 24.67 -17.27 36.71
CA ILE A 660 23.44 -16.80 37.35
C ILE A 660 22.94 -15.62 36.55
N MET A 661 21.70 -15.68 36.08
CA MET A 661 21.04 -14.56 35.40
C MET A 661 20.09 -13.86 36.38
N ALA A 662 20.25 -12.56 36.56
CA ALA A 662 19.30 -11.68 37.23
C ALA A 662 18.47 -10.93 36.19
N LEU A 663 17.16 -11.15 36.25
CA LEU A 663 16.16 -10.52 35.39
C LEU A 663 15.36 -9.49 36.22
N GLN A 664 15.46 -8.20 35.88
CA GLN A 664 14.69 -7.15 36.54
C GLN A 664 13.26 -7.10 35.95
N ILE A 665 12.24 -7.28 36.79
CA ILE A 665 10.83 -7.25 36.45
C ILE A 665 10.19 -6.02 37.13
N HIS A 666 9.82 -5.02 36.34
CA HIS A 666 9.20 -3.79 36.84
C HIS A 666 7.70 -3.92 37.08
N SER A 667 7.01 -4.67 36.22
CA SER A 667 5.56 -4.85 36.29
C SER A 667 5.16 -6.20 35.69
N ALA A 668 4.06 -6.76 36.19
CA ALA A 668 3.51 -8.03 35.75
C ALA A 668 2.03 -8.13 36.16
N GLY A 669 1.20 -8.71 35.28
CA GLY A 669 -0.21 -8.98 35.53
C GLY A 669 -1.11 -7.73 35.60
N PRO A 670 -2.41 -7.92 35.87
CA PRO A 670 -3.11 -9.20 36.07
C PRO A 670 -3.22 -10.04 34.77
N TYR A 671 -3.45 -11.35 34.89
CA TYR A 671 -3.63 -12.27 33.75
C TYR A 671 -4.96 -13.02 33.82
N LEU A 672 -5.45 -13.49 32.68
CA LEU A 672 -6.56 -14.44 32.61
C LEU A 672 -6.12 -15.80 33.16
N ALA A 673 -6.84 -16.33 34.14
CA ALA A 673 -6.63 -17.68 34.66
C ALA A 673 -7.18 -18.68 33.63
N SER A 674 -6.31 -19.46 32.99
CA SER A 674 -6.74 -20.59 32.17
C SER A 674 -7.09 -21.79 33.04
N ASP A 675 -8.16 -22.51 32.71
CA ASP A 675 -8.55 -23.78 33.37
C ASP A 675 -7.56 -24.93 33.09
N ALA A 676 -6.48 -24.68 32.35
CA ALA A 676 -5.54 -25.68 31.86
C ALA A 676 -4.11 -25.42 32.35
N GLN A 677 -3.84 -25.58 33.66
CA GLN A 677 -2.60 -26.18 34.17
C GLN A 677 -2.69 -26.38 35.70
N PRO A 678 -2.25 -27.54 36.24
CA PRO A 678 -2.37 -27.84 37.66
C PRO A 678 -1.47 -26.94 38.51
N ASP A 679 -2.02 -26.49 39.64
CA ASP A 679 -1.31 -25.78 40.70
C ASP A 679 -0.03 -26.55 41.11
N LEU A 680 1.13 -25.99 40.76
CA LEU A 680 2.46 -26.51 41.12
C LEU A 680 2.84 -26.19 42.58
N THR A 681 1.89 -25.78 43.42
CA THR A 681 2.08 -25.58 44.87
C THR A 681 2.26 -26.90 45.63
N ALA A 682 2.06 -28.06 45.00
CA ALA A 682 2.15 -29.37 45.65
C ALA A 682 3.56 -30.03 45.65
N LEU A 683 4.58 -29.42 45.05
CA LEU A 683 5.95 -30.01 44.98
C LEU A 683 7.01 -29.27 45.83
N GLN A 684 6.59 -28.41 46.77
CA GLN A 684 7.48 -27.77 47.76
C GLN A 684 7.13 -28.15 49.20
N ALA A 685 6.78 -29.43 49.44
CA ALA A 685 6.68 -30.00 50.79
C ALA A 685 7.73 -31.09 50.99
#